data_AF-A0A9W6IM97-F1
#
_entry.id   AF-A0A9W6IM97-F1
#
_cell.length_a   1.000
_cell.length_b   1.000
_cell.length_c   1.000
_cell.angle_alpha   90.00
_cell.angle_beta   90.00
_cell.angle_gamma   90.00
#
_symmetry.space_group_name_H-M   'P 1'
#
loop_
_entity.id
_entity.type
_entity.pdbx_description
1 polymer ?
#
loop_
_entity_poly.entity_id
_entity_poly.type
_entity_poly.pdbx_seq_one_letter_code
_entity_poly.pdbx_strand_id
1 'polypeptide(L)'
;MSVKHNFRKLLLVTTSCAFFAACADTSISSPGAENPGTPPGDGGGNPPPAGQTIDLIPAGGCGTGSIRETSVTNGDITINACEITGNITTNTTIAANAGVIITGPVFVGVDGGASATLTIEPGATLFGASGGDYLVVARGSRIEAAGTADSPIVFTARADIEGNAGENDKGLWGGLVINGFAPINACIDATAVGGSADCEKSGEGSSGLFGGADPADNSGTLNYVQVRFAGFKVNNEDELNGIAFQGVGSGTDVNFVQVHNNSDDGIEMFGGTVDLRHMVLTGNDDDSMDYTDGWQGRAQYVLVRQGPSGDQGWEFDNRSSNNTLLPRSNPMISNFTLIGNRNGTGSNDSDEGMLIREGTAGEFYNGIVIDFGNACLNIDQTETFNRIGASGAAGDEDLVFQSTVLDCVTNFKEDASDPVDISTWFLGQANNDTVDNSLSGVFPGPVELAVTATDVNAIDPWFETTDYIGAFAADETDASNWAAGWTYDLFEDPGCPAGTTESAETIDGQRVCQITGNITTDVHLTRGSIYELVGPVFVGVDRGADAASPLPSGIEAELRIDPGVTVFGSAGSDYIVVARGSTIRSNGTRTAPVVFTARDDVEGTVGIADIGLWGGLVINGRAPINACIDGTAAGGTVDCEKSGEGSSGLFGGANPADDSGNIFYTQVRFAGFKVNNEDELNGIAFQGIGSGTEVDYIQVHNNADDGIEMFGGAVDLRHVVLTGNSDDSMDYTDGWQGRAQYVLVRQGPSGDQGWEFDNRSSNNTLLPRSNPTISNFTLIGRRNGTGSNDSDEGMLIREGTAGEFYNGIVIDFGNACLNIDQTETFDRIGASGAAGDEDLVFQSTVLDCVTNFKEDASDPVDISTWFLGQANNDTITNTMGGFAFFAGSTGVVPGATEQAVAATDVNAIDPWFVDVDYVGAVEDANDTWYQGWTYVPQ
;
A
#
# COMPACT_ATOMS: atom_id res chain seq x y z
N MET A 1 -46.58 49.76 -11.28
CA MET A 1 -45.82 50.86 -11.93
C MET A 1 -44.68 50.20 -12.70
N SER A 2 -44.81 50.01 -14.02
CA SER A 2 -44.13 50.80 -15.09
C SER A 2 -42.61 50.75 -14.94
N VAL A 3 -41.77 50.24 -15.85
CA VAL A 3 -41.67 50.41 -17.32
C VAL A 3 -40.77 49.31 -17.92
N LYS A 4 -41.11 48.77 -19.10
CA LYS A 4 -40.25 47.94 -19.99
C LYS A 4 -39.21 48.79 -20.75
N HIS A 5 -38.14 48.20 -21.28
CA HIS A 5 -37.59 48.32 -22.67
C HIS A 5 -36.34 47.40 -22.78
N ASN A 6 -36.37 46.23 -23.44
CA ASN A 6 -36.01 45.97 -24.85
C ASN A 6 -34.82 46.77 -25.42
N PHE A 7 -33.76 46.08 -25.90
CA PHE A 7 -33.28 46.17 -27.30
C PHE A 7 -32.19 45.12 -27.64
N ARG A 8 -32.44 44.37 -28.72
CA ARG A 8 -31.49 43.55 -29.51
C ARG A 8 -30.86 44.39 -30.66
N LYS A 9 -29.78 43.86 -31.27
CA LYS A 9 -29.12 44.17 -32.59
C LYS A 9 -27.74 44.86 -32.43
N LEU A 10 -26.67 44.67 -33.22
CA LEU A 10 -26.38 44.11 -34.57
C LEU A 10 -24.82 44.02 -34.67
N LEU A 11 -24.17 42.91 -35.07
CA LEU A 11 -23.58 42.57 -36.39
C LEU A 11 -22.38 43.42 -36.93
N LEU A 12 -21.46 42.68 -37.60
CA LEU A 12 -20.36 43.01 -38.57
C LEU A 12 -18.92 42.93 -38.02
N VAL A 13 -18.13 41.90 -38.33
CA VAL A 13 -17.49 41.48 -39.62
C VAL A 13 -16.30 42.35 -40.02
N THR A 14 -15.09 41.77 -39.95
CA THR A 14 -14.00 41.99 -40.93
C THR A 14 -13.18 40.71 -41.11
N THR A 15 -12.86 40.42 -42.37
CA THR A 15 -12.21 39.21 -42.91
C THR A 15 -10.81 39.56 -43.45
N SER A 16 -9.98 38.53 -43.72
CA SER A 16 -8.79 38.44 -44.62
C SER A 16 -7.45 39.02 -44.11
N CYS A 17 -6.27 38.41 -44.30
CA CYS A 17 -5.80 37.34 -45.20
C CYS A 17 -4.45 36.71 -44.70
N ALA A 18 -4.15 35.52 -45.23
CA ALA A 18 -3.04 34.60 -44.90
C ALA A 18 -1.66 34.91 -45.54
N PHE A 19 -0.55 34.31 -45.03
CA PHE A 19 0.29 33.27 -45.70
C PHE A 19 1.59 32.87 -44.90
N PHE A 20 1.79 31.55 -44.68
CA PHE A 20 3.02 30.68 -44.61
C PHE A 20 4.21 31.04 -43.67
N ALA A 21 4.96 30.15 -42.99
CA ALA A 21 5.05 28.68 -42.88
C ALA A 21 5.97 28.25 -41.69
N ALA A 22 5.75 27.02 -41.19
CA ALA A 22 6.70 26.03 -40.62
C ALA A 22 7.19 26.06 -39.13
N CYS A 23 7.06 24.85 -38.53
CA CYS A 23 7.84 24.18 -37.48
C CYS A 23 7.44 24.29 -35.99
N ALA A 24 7.12 23.10 -35.41
CA ALA A 24 7.22 22.61 -34.02
C ALA A 24 6.54 23.47 -32.91
N ASP A 25 5.99 22.95 -31.81
CA ASP A 25 6.39 21.82 -30.98
C ASP A 25 5.20 21.38 -30.11
N THR A 26 5.20 20.11 -29.72
CA THR A 26 4.24 19.42 -28.86
C THR A 26 4.41 19.85 -27.40
N SER A 27 3.37 20.42 -26.80
CA SER A 27 3.30 20.57 -25.34
C SER A 27 2.93 19.21 -24.73
N ILE A 28 3.95 18.39 -24.49
CA ILE A 28 3.89 17.37 -23.43
C ILE A 28 4.26 18.11 -22.15
N SER A 29 3.27 18.33 -21.30
CA SER A 29 3.48 18.66 -19.89
C SER A 29 3.79 17.37 -19.15
N SER A 30 4.86 17.40 -18.37
CA SER A 30 5.24 16.34 -17.45
C SER A 30 4.18 16.22 -16.34
N PRO A 31 3.88 15.04 -15.78
CA PRO A 31 3.32 14.99 -14.43
C PRO A 31 4.26 15.65 -13.39
N GLY A 32 3.80 15.85 -12.16
CA GLY A 32 4.63 16.26 -11.02
C GLY A 32 4.70 15.10 -10.04
N ALA A 33 5.42 15.28 -8.93
CA ALA A 33 5.33 14.37 -7.80
C ALA A 33 3.92 14.44 -7.19
N GLU A 34 3.16 13.35 -7.25
CA GLU A 34 1.91 13.19 -6.51
C GLU A 34 2.09 12.10 -5.48
N ASN A 35 2.15 12.54 -4.23
CA ASN A 35 2.09 11.72 -3.05
C ASN A 35 0.62 11.32 -2.82
N PRO A 36 0.25 10.05 -2.96
CA PRO A 36 -1.15 9.68 -2.80
C PRO A 36 -1.44 9.22 -1.36
N GLY A 37 -2.44 9.84 -0.75
CA GLY A 37 -3.44 9.08 -0.01
C GLY A 37 -3.15 8.75 1.46
N THR A 38 -3.04 9.78 2.30
CA THR A 38 -3.94 9.87 3.46
C THR A 38 -4.60 11.25 3.38
N PRO A 39 -5.91 11.38 3.09
CA PRO A 39 -6.61 12.63 3.37
C PRO A 39 -6.35 13.00 4.84
N PRO A 40 -6.02 14.26 5.15
CA PRO A 40 -5.98 14.71 6.53
C PRO A 40 -7.37 14.46 7.11
N GLY A 41 -7.45 13.52 8.04
CA GLY A 41 -8.58 13.37 8.93
C GLY A 41 -8.41 14.28 10.13
N ASP A 42 -8.15 15.58 9.92
CA ASP A 42 -8.61 16.57 10.88
C ASP A 42 -9.96 17.08 10.37
N GLY A 43 -11.04 16.44 10.84
CA GLY A 43 -12.38 16.98 10.66
C GLY A 43 -12.38 18.47 11.00
N GLY A 44 -12.57 19.33 9.99
CA GLY A 44 -12.62 20.79 10.17
C GLY A 44 -11.45 21.64 9.61
N GLY A 45 -10.59 21.10 8.75
CA GLY A 45 -9.55 21.87 8.05
C GLY A 45 -10.09 23.03 7.17
N ASN A 46 -9.48 24.21 7.25
CA ASN A 46 -9.90 25.39 6.47
C ASN A 46 -9.88 25.14 4.95
N PRO A 47 -10.81 25.72 4.17
CA PRO A 47 -10.84 25.54 2.71
C PRO A 47 -9.52 25.98 2.05
N PRO A 48 -9.07 25.27 1.01
CA PRO A 48 -7.81 25.58 0.32
C PRO A 48 -7.85 27.01 -0.30
N PRO A 49 -6.68 27.67 -0.45
CA PRO A 49 -6.58 28.97 -1.12
C PRO A 49 -7.14 28.94 -2.56
N ALA A 50 -7.72 30.05 -3.01
CA ALA A 50 -8.35 30.15 -4.33
C ALA A 50 -7.39 29.80 -5.50
N GLY A 51 -7.83 28.93 -6.42
CA GLY A 51 -7.13 28.59 -7.66
C GLY A 51 -6.31 27.29 -7.65
N GLN A 52 -6.55 26.36 -6.71
CA GLN A 52 -5.84 25.08 -6.64
C GLN A 52 -6.33 24.04 -7.66
N THR A 53 -5.37 23.23 -8.12
CA THR A 53 -5.62 21.94 -8.79
C THR A 53 -5.21 20.85 -7.84
N ILE A 54 -6.11 19.92 -7.53
CA ILE A 54 -5.84 18.67 -6.83
C ILE A 54 -5.68 17.63 -7.93
N ASP A 55 -4.58 16.91 -7.95
CA ASP A 55 -4.37 15.83 -8.89
C ASP A 55 -4.23 14.53 -8.11
N LEU A 56 -5.00 13.53 -8.57
CA LEU A 56 -5.16 12.23 -7.95
C LEU A 56 -4.89 11.12 -8.98
N ILE A 57 -4.25 11.46 -10.10
CA ILE A 57 -3.88 10.50 -11.13
C ILE A 57 -2.46 10.03 -10.80
N PRO A 58 -2.27 8.77 -10.36
CA PRO A 58 -0.95 8.30 -9.99
C PRO A 58 -0.05 8.21 -11.24
N ALA A 59 1.27 8.19 -11.03
CA ALA A 59 2.25 8.13 -12.13
C ALA A 59 2.06 6.94 -13.08
N GLY A 60 1.44 5.84 -12.61
CA GLY A 60 1.07 4.67 -13.41
C GLY A 60 -0.24 4.80 -14.20
N GLY A 61 -0.90 5.96 -14.15
CA GLY A 61 -2.21 6.21 -14.71
C GLY A 61 -3.34 5.53 -13.95
N CYS A 62 -4.55 5.64 -14.48
CA CYS A 62 -5.78 5.24 -13.80
C CYS A 62 -6.05 3.72 -13.64
N GLY A 63 -5.17 2.88 -14.18
CA GLY A 63 -5.40 1.43 -14.28
C GLY A 63 -5.98 1.02 -15.64
N THR A 64 -6.70 -0.11 -15.68
CA THR A 64 -7.14 -0.75 -16.94
C THR A 64 -8.65 -0.96 -16.99
N GLY A 65 -9.19 -1.16 -18.20
CA GLY A 65 -10.61 -1.45 -18.41
C GLY A 65 -11.41 -0.20 -18.82
N SER A 66 -12.51 0.07 -18.14
CA SER A 66 -13.44 1.16 -18.49
C SER A 66 -13.08 2.53 -17.88
N ILE A 67 -11.89 2.65 -17.30
CA ILE A 67 -11.44 3.84 -16.57
C ILE A 67 -10.80 4.84 -17.55
N ARG A 68 -11.06 6.13 -17.34
CA ARG A 68 -10.43 7.23 -18.09
C ARG A 68 -10.00 8.34 -17.16
N GLU A 69 -8.95 9.06 -17.52
CA GLU A 69 -8.55 10.31 -16.86
C GLU A 69 -9.54 11.42 -17.22
N THR A 70 -9.90 12.23 -16.23
CA THR A 70 -10.84 13.35 -16.36
C THR A 70 -10.46 14.48 -15.40
N SER A 71 -11.07 15.65 -15.62
CA SER A 71 -10.95 16.79 -14.71
C SER A 71 -12.33 17.35 -14.39
N VAL A 72 -12.60 17.62 -13.11
CA VAL A 72 -13.85 18.23 -12.68
C VAL A 72 -13.60 19.50 -11.88
N THR A 73 -14.10 20.63 -12.36
CA THR A 73 -13.98 21.95 -11.71
C THR A 73 -15.28 22.35 -11.00
N ASN A 74 -15.19 22.83 -9.76
CA ASN A 74 -16.27 23.49 -9.05
C ASN A 74 -15.75 24.76 -8.38
N GLY A 75 -16.31 25.92 -8.75
CA GLY A 75 -15.76 27.21 -8.33
C GLY A 75 -14.30 27.36 -8.79
N ASP A 76 -13.39 27.52 -7.83
CA ASP A 76 -11.96 27.76 -8.05
C ASP A 76 -11.08 26.52 -7.79
N ILE A 77 -11.68 25.33 -7.54
CA ILE A 77 -10.97 24.06 -7.34
C ILE A 77 -11.18 23.16 -8.57
N THR A 78 -10.09 22.63 -9.13
CA THR A 78 -10.11 21.59 -10.17
C THR A 78 -9.54 20.30 -9.62
N ILE A 79 -10.24 19.18 -9.80
CA ILE A 79 -9.75 17.86 -9.42
C ILE A 79 -9.46 17.08 -10.71
N ASN A 80 -8.20 16.70 -10.92
CA ASN A 80 -7.81 15.70 -11.91
C ASN A 80 -7.90 14.33 -11.24
N ALA A 81 -8.63 13.41 -11.86
CA ALA A 81 -8.87 12.08 -11.32
C ALA A 81 -9.27 11.13 -12.44
N CYS A 82 -9.31 9.86 -12.11
CA CYS A 82 -9.89 8.82 -12.94
C CYS A 82 -11.43 8.91 -12.90
N GLU A 83 -12.12 8.30 -13.87
CA GLU A 83 -13.58 8.32 -13.94
C GLU A 83 -14.13 6.95 -14.32
N ILE A 84 -15.17 6.53 -13.61
CA ILE A 84 -16.05 5.43 -13.97
C ILE A 84 -17.50 5.93 -14.11
N THR A 85 -18.22 5.38 -15.08
CA THR A 85 -19.62 5.75 -15.35
C THR A 85 -20.37 4.61 -16.03
N GLY A 86 -21.69 4.53 -15.81
CA GLY A 86 -22.56 3.55 -16.47
C GLY A 86 -22.20 2.11 -16.10
N ASN A 87 -22.24 1.20 -17.07
CA ASN A 87 -22.03 -0.23 -16.82
C ASN A 87 -20.59 -0.64 -17.15
N ILE A 88 -19.87 -1.15 -16.16
CA ILE A 88 -18.56 -1.80 -16.30
C ILE A 88 -18.80 -3.26 -16.69
N THR A 89 -18.68 -3.58 -17.98
CA THR A 89 -19.02 -4.91 -18.53
C THR A 89 -17.83 -5.82 -18.77
N THR A 90 -16.63 -5.37 -18.38
CA THR A 90 -15.38 -6.12 -18.44
C THR A 90 -14.61 -5.91 -17.15
N ASN A 91 -13.78 -6.89 -16.78
CA ASN A 91 -12.89 -6.74 -15.64
C ASN A 91 -12.10 -5.44 -15.75
N THR A 92 -12.10 -4.69 -14.65
CA THR A 92 -11.57 -3.34 -14.56
C THR A 92 -10.76 -3.24 -13.29
N THR A 93 -9.57 -2.67 -13.38
CA THR A 93 -8.65 -2.52 -12.23
C THR A 93 -8.40 -1.05 -12.04
N ILE A 94 -8.83 -0.51 -10.89
CA ILE A 94 -8.46 0.82 -10.40
C ILE A 94 -7.05 0.70 -9.82
N ALA A 95 -6.14 1.51 -10.35
CA ALA A 95 -4.77 1.55 -9.85
C ALA A 95 -4.75 1.96 -8.37
N ALA A 96 -3.75 1.47 -7.64
CA ALA A 96 -3.57 1.85 -6.26
C ALA A 96 -3.44 3.36 -6.17
N ASN A 97 -3.85 3.91 -5.04
CA ASN A 97 -3.65 5.32 -4.75
C ASN A 97 -4.37 6.29 -5.74
N ALA A 98 -5.15 5.78 -6.69
CA ALA A 98 -5.87 6.58 -7.66
C ALA A 98 -7.11 7.24 -7.04
N GLY A 99 -7.33 8.51 -7.35
CA GLY A 99 -8.62 9.16 -7.18
C GLY A 99 -9.55 8.79 -8.32
N VAL A 100 -10.76 8.34 -8.03
CA VAL A 100 -11.76 7.94 -9.04
C VAL A 100 -13.08 8.63 -8.78
N ILE A 101 -13.56 9.37 -9.77
CA ILE A 101 -14.89 9.97 -9.77
C ILE A 101 -15.91 8.90 -10.20
N ILE A 102 -16.92 8.71 -9.36
CA ILE A 102 -18.14 7.97 -9.68
C ILE A 102 -19.12 8.98 -10.29
N THR A 103 -19.49 8.78 -11.56
CA THR A 103 -20.42 9.68 -12.27
C THR A 103 -21.71 8.97 -12.63
N GLY A 104 -22.79 9.37 -11.95
CA GLY A 104 -24.09 8.73 -11.95
C GLY A 104 -24.09 7.38 -11.21
N PRO A 105 -25.18 6.62 -11.36
CA PRO A 105 -25.20 5.21 -10.99
C PRO A 105 -24.17 4.43 -11.82
N VAL A 106 -23.24 3.75 -11.16
CA VAL A 106 -22.24 2.89 -11.81
C VAL A 106 -22.51 1.44 -11.46
N PHE A 107 -22.64 0.58 -12.47
CA PHE A 107 -22.92 -0.83 -12.30
C PHE A 107 -21.73 -1.68 -12.70
N VAL A 108 -21.20 -2.49 -11.78
CA VAL A 108 -20.24 -3.55 -12.06
C VAL A 108 -21.01 -4.76 -12.60
N GLY A 109 -20.88 -4.96 -13.90
CA GLY A 109 -21.63 -5.92 -14.69
C GLY A 109 -23.10 -5.57 -14.90
N VAL A 110 -23.84 -6.55 -15.41
CA VAL A 110 -25.27 -6.45 -15.74
C VAL A 110 -25.94 -7.76 -15.34
N ASP A 111 -26.95 -7.68 -14.49
CA ASP A 111 -27.72 -8.85 -14.06
C ASP A 111 -28.31 -9.63 -15.24
N GLY A 112 -28.17 -10.96 -15.21
CA GLY A 112 -28.52 -11.86 -16.31
C GLY A 112 -27.74 -11.61 -17.62
N GLY A 113 -26.68 -10.80 -17.57
CA GLY A 113 -25.92 -10.30 -18.71
C GLY A 113 -24.42 -10.53 -18.56
N ALA A 114 -23.63 -9.46 -18.71
CA ALA A 114 -22.18 -9.51 -18.60
C ALA A 114 -21.76 -9.38 -17.13
N SER A 115 -21.16 -10.43 -16.56
CA SER A 115 -20.46 -10.35 -15.28
C SER A 115 -19.12 -9.62 -15.44
N ALA A 116 -18.72 -8.86 -14.42
CA ALA A 116 -17.41 -8.23 -14.37
C ALA A 116 -16.85 -8.26 -12.94
N THR A 117 -15.53 -8.16 -12.83
CA THR A 117 -14.83 -7.89 -11.57
C THR A 117 -14.27 -6.47 -11.57
N LEU A 118 -14.62 -5.68 -10.56
CA LEU A 118 -13.96 -4.41 -10.25
C LEU A 118 -12.90 -4.64 -9.18
N THR A 119 -11.63 -4.61 -9.57
CA THR A 119 -10.50 -4.69 -8.63
C THR A 119 -10.07 -3.28 -8.25
N ILE A 120 -9.94 -3.04 -6.95
CA ILE A 120 -9.56 -1.76 -6.38
C ILE A 120 -8.32 -2.01 -5.53
N GLU A 121 -7.20 -1.49 -5.99
CA GLU A 121 -5.91 -1.65 -5.30
C GLU A 121 -5.81 -0.73 -4.06
N PRO A 122 -4.96 -1.07 -3.08
CA PRO A 122 -4.83 -0.33 -1.82
C PRO A 122 -4.62 1.18 -1.98
N GLY A 123 -5.20 1.97 -1.06
CA GLY A 123 -5.06 3.43 -1.02
C GLY A 123 -5.88 4.20 -2.07
N ALA A 124 -6.57 3.51 -2.98
CA ALA A 124 -7.46 4.16 -3.93
C ALA A 124 -8.61 4.90 -3.22
N THR A 125 -9.00 6.06 -3.76
CA THR A 125 -10.10 6.87 -3.25
C THR A 125 -11.14 7.06 -4.33
N LEU A 126 -12.32 6.48 -4.17
CA LEU A 126 -13.47 6.65 -5.05
C LEU A 126 -14.41 7.68 -4.46
N PHE A 127 -14.93 8.61 -5.26
CA PHE A 127 -15.85 9.62 -4.74
C PHE A 127 -16.99 9.98 -5.67
N GLY A 128 -18.18 10.17 -5.09
CA GLY A 128 -19.33 10.74 -5.79
C GLY A 128 -19.11 12.23 -6.07
N ALA A 129 -19.36 12.67 -7.30
CA ALA A 129 -19.29 14.08 -7.66
C ALA A 129 -20.51 14.88 -7.16
N SER A 130 -21.59 14.18 -6.84
CA SER A 130 -22.89 14.68 -6.41
C SER A 130 -23.66 13.60 -5.64
N GLY A 131 -24.75 14.00 -4.99
CA GLY A 131 -25.60 13.09 -4.21
C GLY A 131 -26.08 11.86 -4.99
N GLY A 132 -26.46 12.01 -6.26
CA GLY A 132 -27.02 10.93 -7.07
C GLY A 132 -26.00 9.93 -7.64
N ASP A 133 -24.76 9.97 -7.16
CA ASP A 133 -23.67 9.09 -7.62
C ASP A 133 -23.47 7.95 -6.60
N TYR A 134 -23.49 6.70 -7.07
CA TYR A 134 -23.35 5.50 -6.24
C TYR A 134 -22.83 4.32 -7.06
N LEU A 135 -22.25 3.34 -6.37
CA LEU A 135 -21.67 2.14 -6.98
C LEU A 135 -22.51 0.91 -6.66
N VAL A 136 -22.81 0.12 -7.70
CA VAL A 136 -23.60 -1.10 -7.60
C VAL A 136 -22.79 -2.27 -8.15
N VAL A 137 -22.67 -3.35 -7.38
CA VAL A 137 -22.20 -4.65 -7.87
C VAL A 137 -23.42 -5.48 -8.23
N ALA A 138 -23.64 -5.71 -9.53
CA ALA A 138 -24.79 -6.49 -9.98
C ALA A 138 -24.62 -7.98 -9.66
N ARG A 139 -25.74 -8.71 -9.55
CA ARG A 139 -25.73 -10.18 -9.34
C ARG A 139 -24.80 -10.89 -10.33
N GLY A 140 -23.92 -11.73 -9.79
CA GLY A 140 -22.92 -12.49 -10.55
C GLY A 140 -21.67 -11.71 -10.97
N SER A 141 -21.54 -10.45 -10.56
CA SER A 141 -20.31 -9.65 -10.63
C SER A 141 -19.62 -9.63 -9.28
N ARG A 142 -18.38 -9.11 -9.24
CA ARG A 142 -17.56 -9.08 -8.02
C ARG A 142 -16.87 -7.73 -7.83
N ILE A 143 -16.68 -7.34 -6.58
CA ILE A 143 -15.77 -6.25 -6.17
C ILE A 143 -14.61 -6.83 -5.37
N GLU A 144 -13.38 -6.50 -5.74
CA GLU A 144 -12.18 -6.93 -5.03
C GLU A 144 -11.50 -5.68 -4.47
N ALA A 145 -11.98 -5.21 -3.30
CA ALA A 145 -11.45 -4.05 -2.60
C ALA A 145 -10.66 -4.53 -1.38
N ALA A 146 -9.37 -4.83 -1.61
CA ALA A 146 -8.47 -5.39 -0.61
C ALA A 146 -7.44 -4.34 -0.16
N GLY A 147 -7.90 -3.34 0.60
CA GLY A 147 -7.03 -2.37 1.26
C GLY A 147 -6.19 -2.98 2.37
N THR A 148 -5.37 -2.14 3.00
CA THR A 148 -4.59 -2.49 4.19
C THR A 148 -4.80 -1.47 5.29
N ALA A 149 -4.40 -1.77 6.53
CA ALA A 149 -4.46 -0.79 7.62
C ALA A 149 -3.71 0.51 7.25
N ASP A 150 -2.58 0.38 6.56
CA ASP A 150 -1.76 1.52 6.14
C ASP A 150 -2.27 2.20 4.85
N SER A 151 -3.10 1.53 4.06
CA SER A 151 -3.66 2.02 2.78
C SER A 151 -5.12 1.59 2.65
N PRO A 152 -6.03 2.13 3.48
CA PRO A 152 -7.43 1.81 3.36
C PRO A 152 -7.96 2.30 2.01
N ILE A 153 -8.94 1.58 1.45
CA ILE A 153 -9.69 2.04 0.29
C ILE A 153 -10.80 2.94 0.79
N VAL A 154 -10.90 4.15 0.24
CA VAL A 154 -11.87 5.15 0.68
C VAL A 154 -12.93 5.37 -0.38
N PHE A 155 -14.18 5.17 -0.03
CA PHE A 155 -15.34 5.65 -0.78
C PHE A 155 -15.94 6.86 -0.07
N THR A 156 -16.02 8.00 -0.76
CA THR A 156 -16.41 9.26 -0.11
C THR A 156 -17.16 10.20 -1.06
N ALA A 157 -17.40 11.43 -0.61
CA ALA A 157 -17.94 12.49 -1.43
C ALA A 157 -16.85 13.45 -1.90
N ARG A 158 -17.08 14.12 -3.02
CA ARG A 158 -16.23 15.21 -3.49
C ARG A 158 -15.93 16.26 -2.42
N ALA A 159 -16.90 16.60 -1.57
CA ALA A 159 -16.71 17.62 -0.54
C ALA A 159 -15.62 17.23 0.47
N ASP A 160 -15.45 15.93 0.76
CA ASP A 160 -14.39 15.40 1.61
C ASP A 160 -13.02 15.64 0.94
N ILE A 161 -12.91 15.31 -0.35
CA ILE A 161 -11.69 15.56 -1.16
C ILE A 161 -11.31 17.04 -1.20
N GLU A 162 -12.32 17.93 -1.23
CA GLU A 162 -12.10 19.37 -1.25
C GLU A 162 -11.83 19.99 0.14
N GLY A 163 -11.87 19.19 1.22
CA GLY A 163 -11.76 19.69 2.60
C GLY A 163 -12.94 20.55 3.03
N ASN A 164 -14.11 20.35 2.41
CA ASN A 164 -15.33 21.12 2.65
C ASN A 164 -16.42 20.33 3.38
N ALA A 165 -16.22 19.02 3.61
CA ALA A 165 -17.12 18.22 4.43
C ALA A 165 -16.95 18.58 5.91
N GLY A 166 -18.03 19.06 6.53
CA GLY A 166 -18.08 19.29 7.96
C GLY A 166 -18.34 18.01 8.76
N GLU A 167 -18.05 18.07 10.07
CA GLU A 167 -18.27 16.98 11.05
C GLU A 167 -19.72 16.44 11.07
N ASN A 168 -20.70 17.19 10.59
CA ASN A 168 -22.11 16.79 10.59
C ASN A 168 -22.69 16.66 9.16
N ASP A 169 -21.87 16.79 8.13
CA ASP A 169 -22.36 16.62 6.75
C ASP A 169 -22.59 15.13 6.47
N LYS A 170 -23.65 14.82 5.71
CA LYS A 170 -24.13 13.46 5.40
C LYS A 170 -24.87 13.49 4.06
N GLY A 171 -25.11 12.32 3.45
CA GLY A 171 -25.93 12.20 2.24
C GLY A 171 -25.32 12.93 1.04
N LEU A 172 -23.99 13.06 1.02
CA LEU A 172 -23.27 13.82 -0.01
C LEU A 172 -23.08 13.01 -1.30
N TRP A 173 -23.25 11.68 -1.22
CA TRP A 173 -23.30 10.71 -2.31
C TRP A 173 -24.10 9.47 -1.87
N GLY A 174 -24.34 8.53 -2.78
CA GLY A 174 -25.30 7.43 -2.56
C GLY A 174 -24.74 6.11 -2.02
N GLY A 175 -23.45 5.98 -1.74
CA GLY A 175 -22.92 4.76 -1.10
C GLY A 175 -22.69 3.57 -2.03
N LEU A 176 -22.55 2.39 -1.42
CA LEU A 176 -22.20 1.12 -2.06
C LEU A 176 -23.34 0.11 -1.95
N VAL A 177 -23.72 -0.51 -3.06
CA VAL A 177 -24.73 -1.57 -3.11
C VAL A 177 -24.15 -2.84 -3.70
N ILE A 178 -24.33 -3.99 -3.05
CA ILE A 178 -23.85 -5.28 -3.52
C ILE A 178 -25.01 -6.26 -3.62
N ASN A 179 -25.31 -6.71 -4.84
CA ASN A 179 -26.40 -7.64 -5.12
C ASN A 179 -25.85 -9.05 -5.33
N GLY A 180 -26.32 -9.99 -4.52
CA GLY A 180 -25.94 -11.40 -4.59
C GLY A 180 -27.09 -12.35 -4.92
N PHE A 181 -26.75 -13.63 -4.98
CA PHE A 181 -27.66 -14.75 -5.25
C PHE A 181 -28.15 -15.49 -3.99
N ALA A 182 -27.84 -14.98 -2.80
CA ALA A 182 -28.18 -15.64 -1.55
C ALA A 182 -29.68 -15.53 -1.19
N PRO A 183 -30.19 -16.45 -0.35
CA PRO A 183 -31.60 -16.50 0.05
C PRO A 183 -32.14 -15.20 0.64
N ILE A 184 -33.32 -14.79 0.18
CA ILE A 184 -34.14 -13.74 0.80
C ILE A 184 -35.55 -14.28 1.05
N ASN A 185 -36.35 -13.58 1.87
CA ASN A 185 -37.75 -13.94 2.15
C ASN A 185 -38.78 -12.98 1.52
N ALA A 186 -38.34 -11.88 0.91
CA ALA A 186 -39.19 -10.85 0.31
C ALA A 186 -39.23 -10.95 -1.22
N CYS A 187 -40.07 -11.83 -1.77
CA CYS A 187 -40.12 -12.09 -3.21
C CYS A 187 -41.05 -11.10 -3.95
N ILE A 188 -40.61 -10.57 -5.11
CA ILE A 188 -41.46 -9.80 -6.03
C ILE A 188 -42.62 -10.66 -6.55
N ASP A 189 -42.34 -11.90 -6.95
CA ASP A 189 -43.39 -12.86 -7.27
C ASP A 189 -43.98 -13.44 -5.98
N ALA A 190 -45.21 -13.02 -5.66
CA ALA A 190 -45.93 -13.50 -4.48
C ALA A 190 -46.22 -15.02 -4.47
N THR A 191 -45.93 -15.73 -5.56
CA THR A 191 -46.01 -17.20 -5.64
C THR A 191 -44.67 -17.90 -5.44
N ALA A 192 -43.56 -17.17 -5.49
CA ALA A 192 -42.25 -17.71 -5.15
C ALA A 192 -42.18 -18.04 -3.65
N VAL A 193 -41.36 -19.03 -3.31
CA VAL A 193 -41.09 -19.42 -1.92
C VAL A 193 -39.81 -18.75 -1.49
N GLY A 194 -39.77 -18.16 -0.29
CA GLY A 194 -38.54 -17.57 0.24
C GLY A 194 -37.38 -18.57 0.28
N GLY A 195 -36.19 -18.07 -0.03
CA GLY A 195 -34.97 -18.86 -0.21
C GLY A 195 -34.93 -19.77 -1.45
N SER A 196 -35.92 -19.69 -2.34
CA SER A 196 -35.87 -20.35 -3.65
C SER A 196 -35.22 -19.45 -4.71
N ALA A 197 -34.75 -20.06 -5.81
CA ALA A 197 -34.12 -19.33 -6.90
C ALA A 197 -35.06 -18.33 -7.61
N ASP A 198 -36.38 -18.52 -7.47
CA ASP A 198 -37.40 -17.62 -8.03
C ASP A 198 -37.73 -16.46 -7.06
N CYS A 199 -37.18 -16.46 -5.84
CA CYS A 199 -37.38 -15.39 -4.87
C CYS A 199 -36.31 -14.30 -5.04
N GLU A 200 -36.68 -13.24 -5.73
CA GLU A 200 -35.83 -12.06 -5.95
C GLU A 200 -36.60 -10.77 -5.64
N LYS A 201 -35.85 -9.72 -5.30
CA LYS A 201 -36.35 -8.37 -4.99
C LYS A 201 -35.57 -7.33 -5.79
N SER A 202 -36.18 -6.17 -6.04
CA SER A 202 -35.50 -5.01 -6.61
C SER A 202 -34.96 -4.18 -5.45
N GLY A 203 -33.68 -3.85 -5.49
CA GLY A 203 -33.07 -2.94 -4.54
C GLY A 203 -33.46 -1.49 -4.77
N GLU A 204 -33.22 -0.71 -3.73
CA GLU A 204 -33.40 0.74 -3.67
C GLU A 204 -32.46 1.48 -4.61
N GLY A 205 -32.80 2.72 -4.93
CA GLY A 205 -32.12 3.53 -5.95
C GLY A 205 -32.12 2.90 -7.34
N SER A 206 -33.04 1.96 -7.63
CA SER A 206 -32.98 1.13 -8.84
C SER A 206 -31.64 0.40 -9.00
N SER A 207 -31.05 -0.10 -7.91
CA SER A 207 -29.79 -0.87 -7.90
C SER A 207 -29.88 -2.23 -8.60
N GLY A 208 -31.05 -2.61 -9.10
CA GLY A 208 -31.26 -3.87 -9.83
C GLY A 208 -31.83 -4.97 -8.94
N LEU A 209 -31.85 -6.20 -9.46
CA LEU A 209 -32.41 -7.34 -8.75
C LEU A 209 -31.35 -8.01 -7.88
N PHE A 210 -31.80 -8.57 -6.75
CA PHE A 210 -31.02 -9.37 -5.83
C PHE A 210 -31.83 -10.55 -5.29
N GLY A 211 -31.15 -11.49 -4.64
CA GLY A 211 -31.76 -12.69 -4.05
C GLY A 211 -31.71 -13.91 -4.96
N GLY A 212 -31.86 -15.08 -4.34
CA GLY A 212 -31.83 -16.38 -5.01
C GLY A 212 -31.81 -17.55 -4.01
N ALA A 213 -31.08 -18.60 -4.35
CA ALA A 213 -30.99 -19.82 -3.52
C ALA A 213 -29.55 -20.27 -3.23
N ASP A 214 -28.55 -19.40 -3.47
CA ASP A 214 -27.15 -19.73 -3.26
C ASP A 214 -26.58 -19.06 -2.00
N PRO A 215 -26.66 -19.69 -0.82
CA PRO A 215 -26.13 -19.12 0.41
C PRO A 215 -24.59 -19.00 0.40
N ALA A 216 -23.90 -19.62 -0.54
CA ALA A 216 -22.45 -19.56 -0.67
C ALA A 216 -22.00 -18.59 -1.78
N ASP A 217 -22.92 -17.75 -2.29
CA ASP A 217 -22.59 -16.73 -3.28
C ASP A 217 -21.40 -15.87 -2.84
N ASN A 218 -20.55 -15.53 -3.80
CA ASN A 218 -19.31 -14.77 -3.57
C ASN A 218 -19.33 -13.52 -4.46
N SER A 219 -19.69 -12.40 -3.86
CA SER A 219 -19.71 -11.08 -4.49
C SER A 219 -18.36 -10.34 -4.37
N GLY A 220 -17.33 -10.98 -3.81
CA GLY A 220 -15.96 -10.48 -3.74
C GLY A 220 -15.43 -10.26 -2.32
N THR A 221 -14.62 -9.22 -2.15
CA THR A 221 -13.92 -8.88 -0.90
C THR A 221 -14.01 -7.39 -0.61
N LEU A 222 -14.32 -7.04 0.65
CA LEU A 222 -14.11 -5.74 1.25
C LEU A 222 -13.16 -5.93 2.45
N ASN A 223 -11.95 -5.38 2.37
CA ASN A 223 -10.97 -5.42 3.45
C ASN A 223 -10.30 -4.05 3.62
N TYR A 224 -10.29 -3.50 4.84
CA TYR A 224 -9.83 -2.13 5.13
C TYR A 224 -10.47 -1.10 4.20
N VAL A 225 -11.81 -1.04 4.25
CA VAL A 225 -12.63 -0.16 3.43
C VAL A 225 -13.31 0.87 4.31
N GLN A 226 -13.32 2.13 3.87
CA GLN A 226 -14.10 3.18 4.48
C GLN A 226 -15.16 3.70 3.52
N VAL A 227 -16.38 3.87 4.01
CA VAL A 227 -17.47 4.53 3.30
C VAL A 227 -17.88 5.75 4.12
N ARG A 228 -17.67 6.95 3.60
CA ARG A 228 -17.87 8.20 4.33
C ARG A 228 -18.94 9.06 3.68
N PHE A 229 -19.77 9.72 4.49
CA PHE A 229 -20.70 10.76 4.05
C PHE A 229 -21.72 10.32 2.98
N ALA A 230 -22.04 9.02 2.92
CA ALA A 230 -23.05 8.46 2.04
C ALA A 230 -24.47 8.72 2.59
N GLY A 231 -25.51 8.10 2.03
CA GLY A 231 -26.88 8.31 2.52
C GLY A 231 -27.81 9.09 1.58
N PHE A 232 -27.51 9.21 0.28
CA PHE A 232 -28.26 10.16 -0.54
C PHE A 232 -29.73 9.77 -0.74
N LYS A 233 -30.63 10.63 -0.25
CA LYS A 233 -32.08 10.56 -0.48
C LYS A 233 -32.46 10.76 -1.94
N VAL A 234 -32.76 9.66 -2.65
CA VAL A 234 -33.20 9.68 -4.06
C VAL A 234 -34.60 10.28 -4.19
N ASN A 235 -35.52 9.89 -3.32
CA ASN A 235 -36.87 10.47 -3.21
C ASN A 235 -37.47 10.27 -1.79
N ASN A 236 -38.75 10.55 -1.59
CA ASN A 236 -39.36 10.47 -0.25
C ASN A 236 -39.55 9.04 0.26
N GLU A 237 -39.42 8.05 -0.63
CA GLU A 237 -39.68 6.64 -0.40
C GLU A 237 -38.44 5.76 -0.67
N ASP A 238 -37.29 6.36 -1.01
CA ASP A 238 -36.08 5.66 -1.46
C ASP A 238 -34.86 6.52 -1.09
N GLU A 239 -34.08 6.01 -0.15
CA GLU A 239 -32.83 6.57 0.37
C GLU A 239 -31.80 5.43 0.37
N LEU A 240 -30.51 5.76 0.20
CA LEU A 240 -29.46 4.77 -0.05
C LEU A 240 -28.57 4.66 1.18
N ASN A 241 -28.25 3.44 1.59
CA ASN A 241 -27.39 3.17 2.75
C ASN A 241 -25.91 3.44 2.47
N GLY A 242 -25.11 3.44 3.53
CA GLY A 242 -23.66 3.46 3.38
C GLY A 242 -23.19 2.23 2.61
N ILE A 243 -23.54 1.05 3.12
CA ILE A 243 -23.40 -0.22 2.40
C ILE A 243 -24.69 -1.03 2.49
N ALA A 244 -25.28 -1.37 1.34
CA ALA A 244 -26.39 -2.31 1.25
C ALA A 244 -25.91 -3.69 0.77
N PHE A 245 -26.00 -4.69 1.63
CA PHE A 245 -25.76 -6.10 1.29
C PHE A 245 -27.08 -6.76 0.89
N GLN A 246 -27.35 -6.79 -0.40
CA GLN A 246 -28.62 -7.26 -0.96
C GLN A 246 -28.50 -8.73 -1.39
N GLY A 247 -28.97 -9.65 -0.55
CA GLY A 247 -28.90 -11.09 -0.83
C GLY A 247 -27.47 -11.59 -1.04
N VAL A 248 -26.50 -11.10 -0.27
CA VAL A 248 -25.07 -11.46 -0.40
C VAL A 248 -24.77 -12.75 0.37
N GLY A 249 -23.97 -13.64 -0.21
CA GLY A 249 -23.65 -14.95 0.35
C GLY A 249 -22.40 -14.98 1.24
N SER A 250 -22.23 -16.07 1.98
CA SER A 250 -21.09 -16.30 2.89
C SER A 250 -19.76 -16.58 2.17
N GLY A 251 -19.78 -16.68 0.84
CA GLY A 251 -18.56 -16.73 0.05
C GLY A 251 -17.89 -15.36 -0.12
N THR A 252 -18.57 -14.27 0.27
CA THR A 252 -18.06 -12.89 0.24
C THR A 252 -17.29 -12.60 1.52
N ASP A 253 -16.09 -12.05 1.40
CA ASP A 253 -15.24 -11.71 2.54
C ASP A 253 -15.42 -10.23 2.91
N VAL A 254 -15.93 -9.94 4.11
CA VAL A 254 -16.16 -8.58 4.58
C VAL A 254 -15.50 -8.40 5.94
N ASN A 255 -14.37 -7.72 5.93
CA ASN A 255 -13.52 -7.55 7.10
C ASN A 255 -12.98 -6.11 7.18
N PHE A 256 -12.80 -5.55 8.37
CA PHE A 256 -12.27 -4.18 8.55
C PHE A 256 -12.99 -3.15 7.68
N VAL A 257 -14.28 -2.94 7.94
CA VAL A 257 -15.09 -1.97 7.20
C VAL A 257 -15.59 -0.89 8.13
N GLN A 258 -15.42 0.35 7.72
CA GLN A 258 -16.01 1.50 8.39
C GLN A 258 -17.08 2.16 7.54
N VAL A 259 -18.21 2.50 8.16
CA VAL A 259 -19.14 3.49 7.62
C VAL A 259 -19.20 4.69 8.56
N HIS A 260 -18.99 5.88 8.01
CA HIS A 260 -18.91 7.13 8.77
C HIS A 260 -19.88 8.17 8.21
N ASN A 261 -20.67 8.78 9.10
CA ASN A 261 -21.59 9.87 8.80
C ASN A 261 -22.52 9.56 7.61
N ASN A 262 -23.12 8.38 7.61
CA ASN A 262 -24.17 8.08 6.65
C ASN A 262 -25.48 8.83 7.02
N SER A 263 -26.23 9.31 6.04
CA SER A 263 -27.53 9.97 6.29
C SER A 263 -28.65 8.98 6.59
N ASP A 264 -28.56 7.80 6.00
CA ASP A 264 -29.47 6.66 6.19
C ASP A 264 -28.75 5.61 7.06
N ASP A 265 -29.10 4.35 6.89
CA ASP A 265 -28.41 3.27 7.57
C ASP A 265 -26.92 3.16 7.23
N GLY A 266 -26.08 2.95 8.24
CA GLY A 266 -24.66 2.71 8.05
C GLY A 266 -24.43 1.48 7.17
N ILE A 267 -24.89 0.33 7.65
CA ILE A 267 -24.92 -0.93 6.89
C ILE A 267 -26.31 -1.54 7.01
N GLU A 268 -26.87 -2.01 5.90
CA GLU A 268 -28.09 -2.81 5.93
C GLU A 268 -27.94 -4.12 5.16
N MET A 269 -28.38 -5.22 5.78
CA MET A 269 -28.49 -6.52 5.13
C MET A 269 -29.93 -6.79 4.70
N PHE A 270 -30.17 -6.89 3.39
CA PHE A 270 -31.44 -7.34 2.83
C PHE A 270 -31.36 -8.84 2.53
N GLY A 271 -31.61 -9.66 3.55
CA GLY A 271 -31.47 -11.12 3.48
C GLY A 271 -30.02 -11.57 3.25
N GLY A 272 -29.85 -12.79 2.78
CA GLY A 272 -28.54 -13.39 2.52
C GLY A 272 -27.89 -14.04 3.74
N THR A 273 -26.60 -14.34 3.61
CA THR A 273 -25.79 -15.12 4.55
C THR A 273 -24.36 -14.58 4.69
N VAL A 274 -24.11 -13.35 4.22
CA VAL A 274 -22.80 -12.69 4.37
C VAL A 274 -22.39 -12.62 5.83
N ASP A 275 -21.12 -12.93 6.10
CA ASP A 275 -20.52 -12.81 7.41
C ASP A 275 -19.66 -11.53 7.47
N LEU A 276 -19.68 -10.82 8.61
CA LEU A 276 -19.00 -9.53 8.80
C LEU A 276 -18.01 -9.61 9.97
N ARG A 277 -16.78 -9.13 9.82
CA ARG A 277 -15.83 -9.03 10.94
C ARG A 277 -15.16 -7.66 11.02
N HIS A 278 -14.95 -7.11 12.22
CA HIS A 278 -14.32 -5.79 12.42
C HIS A 278 -15.08 -4.64 11.73
N MET A 279 -16.29 -4.39 12.19
CA MET A 279 -17.16 -3.32 11.67
C MET A 279 -17.09 -2.09 12.57
N VAL A 280 -16.93 -0.91 11.97
CA VAL A 280 -16.92 0.38 12.66
C VAL A 280 -18.00 1.29 12.07
N LEU A 281 -18.95 1.71 12.87
CA LEU A 281 -20.10 2.49 12.44
C LEU A 281 -20.17 3.75 13.28
N THR A 282 -19.86 4.90 12.69
CA THR A 282 -19.74 6.17 13.43
C THR A 282 -20.60 7.26 12.83
N GLY A 283 -21.42 7.90 13.67
CA GLY A 283 -22.14 9.12 13.30
C GLY A 283 -23.27 8.96 12.27
N ASN A 284 -23.75 7.75 12.00
CA ASN A 284 -24.90 7.52 11.12
C ASN A 284 -26.16 8.21 11.67
N ASP A 285 -27.03 8.74 10.79
CA ASP A 285 -28.22 9.51 11.19
C ASP A 285 -29.48 8.68 11.37
N ASP A 286 -29.63 7.59 10.61
CA ASP A 286 -30.68 6.59 10.84
C ASP A 286 -30.10 5.44 11.69
N ASP A 287 -30.24 4.19 11.26
CA ASP A 287 -29.67 3.05 11.98
C ASP A 287 -28.18 2.89 11.73
N SER A 288 -27.40 2.51 12.75
CA SER A 288 -26.00 2.19 12.47
C SER A 288 -25.86 0.87 11.72
N MET A 289 -26.63 -0.15 12.13
CA MET A 289 -26.73 -1.41 11.41
C MET A 289 -28.16 -1.92 11.44
N ASP A 290 -28.73 -2.18 10.26
CA ASP A 290 -30.04 -2.80 10.09
C ASP A 290 -29.92 -4.15 9.35
N TYR A 291 -30.88 -5.04 9.59
CA TYR A 291 -31.16 -6.11 8.66
C TYR A 291 -32.66 -6.36 8.52
N THR A 292 -33.03 -6.82 7.33
CA THR A 292 -34.38 -7.29 7.02
C THR A 292 -34.32 -8.47 6.05
N ASP A 293 -35.49 -8.89 5.56
CA ASP A 293 -35.67 -9.85 4.47
C ASP A 293 -35.00 -11.23 4.65
N GLY A 294 -34.71 -11.61 5.90
CA GLY A 294 -34.31 -12.98 6.26
C GLY A 294 -32.80 -13.22 6.34
N TRP A 295 -32.01 -12.27 6.84
CA TRP A 295 -30.55 -12.41 6.95
C TRP A 295 -30.15 -13.48 7.98
N GLN A 296 -29.25 -14.38 7.60
CA GLN A 296 -28.80 -15.53 8.40
C GLN A 296 -27.27 -15.59 8.53
N GLY A 297 -26.60 -14.44 8.50
CA GLY A 297 -25.16 -14.34 8.60
C GLY A 297 -24.62 -14.28 10.04
N ARG A 298 -23.33 -13.99 10.16
CA ARG A 298 -22.63 -13.80 11.43
C ARG A 298 -21.92 -12.46 11.49
N ALA A 299 -21.74 -11.91 12.69
CA ALA A 299 -20.89 -10.73 12.87
C ALA A 299 -20.01 -10.81 14.13
N GLN A 300 -18.74 -10.41 14.06
CA GLN A 300 -17.85 -10.31 15.23
C GLN A 300 -17.00 -9.03 15.22
N TYR A 301 -16.80 -8.42 16.39
CA TYR A 301 -16.09 -7.15 16.58
C TYR A 301 -16.82 -6.00 15.88
N VAL A 302 -17.94 -5.56 16.47
CA VAL A 302 -18.77 -4.48 15.94
C VAL A 302 -18.75 -3.31 16.90
N LEU A 303 -18.23 -2.16 16.44
CA LEU A 303 -18.29 -0.90 17.17
C LEU A 303 -19.32 0.02 16.52
N VAL A 304 -20.30 0.46 17.30
CA VAL A 304 -21.23 1.53 16.94
C VAL A 304 -20.99 2.71 17.88
N ARG A 305 -20.80 3.91 17.30
CA ARG A 305 -20.80 5.18 18.02
C ARG A 305 -21.77 6.13 17.34
N GLN A 306 -22.95 6.28 17.92
CA GLN A 306 -24.04 7.02 17.32
C GLN A 306 -23.78 8.52 17.26
N GLY A 307 -24.38 9.16 16.24
CA GLY A 307 -24.40 10.61 16.10
C GLY A 307 -25.37 11.27 17.09
N PRO A 308 -25.35 12.61 17.24
CA PRO A 308 -26.28 13.31 18.13
C PRO A 308 -27.75 13.27 17.69
N SER A 309 -27.99 12.92 16.43
CA SER A 309 -29.30 12.83 15.78
C SER A 309 -29.62 11.43 15.25
N GLY A 310 -28.79 10.43 15.58
CA GLY A 310 -29.00 9.04 15.18
C GLY A 310 -30.35 8.50 15.65
N ASP A 311 -30.92 7.59 14.87
CA ASP A 311 -32.11 6.86 15.27
C ASP A 311 -31.72 5.68 16.18
N GLN A 312 -31.59 4.43 15.71
CA GLN A 312 -31.27 3.28 16.55
C GLN A 312 -29.81 2.87 16.38
N GLY A 313 -29.22 2.31 17.43
CA GLY A 313 -27.93 1.64 17.34
C GLY A 313 -28.03 0.50 16.35
N TRP A 314 -29.01 -0.38 16.59
CA TRP A 314 -29.43 -1.45 15.70
C TRP A 314 -30.96 -1.49 15.60
N GLU A 315 -31.48 -1.63 14.38
CA GLU A 315 -32.85 -2.03 14.10
C GLU A 315 -32.82 -3.38 13.41
N PHE A 316 -33.58 -4.37 13.88
CA PHE A 316 -33.45 -5.73 13.40
C PHE A 316 -34.82 -6.35 13.09
N ASP A 317 -35.03 -6.63 11.81
CA ASP A 317 -36.28 -7.10 11.24
C ASP A 317 -36.19 -8.50 10.64
N ASN A 318 -37.34 -9.19 10.60
CA ASN A 318 -37.52 -10.28 9.65
C ASN A 318 -38.29 -9.84 8.41
N ARG A 319 -39.54 -9.39 8.58
CA ARG A 319 -40.34 -8.77 7.51
C ARG A 319 -41.61 -8.09 8.01
N SER A 320 -41.73 -6.79 7.77
CA SER A 320 -42.87 -5.94 8.16
C SER A 320 -44.21 -6.41 7.62
N SER A 321 -44.23 -6.78 6.35
CA SER A 321 -45.46 -7.22 5.67
C SER A 321 -45.97 -8.59 6.14
N ASN A 322 -45.08 -9.43 6.70
CA ASN A 322 -45.43 -10.73 7.27
C ASN A 322 -44.28 -11.28 8.13
N ASN A 323 -44.40 -11.10 9.44
CA ASN A 323 -43.38 -11.45 10.42
C ASN A 323 -43.02 -12.96 10.46
N THR A 324 -43.83 -13.82 9.83
CA THR A 324 -43.63 -15.28 9.88
C THR A 324 -42.88 -15.86 8.67
N LEU A 325 -42.46 -15.03 7.71
CA LEU A 325 -41.79 -15.51 6.49
C LEU A 325 -40.47 -16.24 6.78
N LEU A 326 -40.16 -17.17 5.86
CA LEU A 326 -38.95 -17.97 5.85
C LEU A 326 -38.15 -17.69 4.55
N PRO A 327 -36.80 -17.77 4.56
CA PRO A 327 -35.97 -17.92 5.76
C PRO A 327 -36.18 -16.75 6.73
N ARG A 328 -36.14 -17.05 8.03
CA ARG A 328 -36.28 -16.05 9.07
C ARG A 328 -34.93 -15.38 9.29
N SER A 329 -34.91 -14.07 9.54
CA SER A 329 -33.70 -13.42 10.05
C SER A 329 -33.30 -14.07 11.37
N ASN A 330 -32.11 -14.65 11.42
CA ASN A 330 -31.60 -15.38 12.58
C ASN A 330 -30.06 -15.36 12.61
N PRO A 331 -29.43 -14.18 12.75
CA PRO A 331 -27.99 -14.07 12.77
C PRO A 331 -27.39 -14.45 14.12
N MET A 332 -26.08 -14.69 14.13
CA MET A 332 -25.28 -14.78 15.36
C MET A 332 -24.27 -13.63 15.41
N ILE A 333 -24.29 -12.81 16.46
CA ILE A 333 -23.42 -11.63 16.60
C ILE A 333 -22.69 -11.69 17.95
N SER A 334 -21.36 -11.50 17.94
CA SER A 334 -20.51 -11.52 19.14
C SER A 334 -19.56 -10.33 19.22
N ASN A 335 -19.13 -9.98 20.44
CA ASN A 335 -18.11 -8.95 20.69
C ASN A 335 -18.50 -7.61 20.06
N PHE A 336 -19.52 -6.97 20.62
CA PHE A 336 -20.05 -5.71 20.11
C PHE A 336 -20.11 -4.65 21.19
N THR A 337 -19.87 -3.40 20.81
CA THR A 337 -19.98 -2.22 21.67
C THR A 337 -20.83 -1.18 20.95
N LEU A 338 -22.00 -0.86 21.50
CA LEU A 338 -22.89 0.21 21.02
C LEU A 338 -22.87 1.35 22.02
N ILE A 339 -22.53 2.54 21.53
CA ILE A 339 -22.45 3.77 22.32
C ILE A 339 -23.41 4.78 21.71
N GLY A 340 -24.50 5.05 22.42
CA GLY A 340 -25.51 6.05 22.09
C GLY A 340 -25.11 7.46 22.50
N ASN A 341 -26.08 8.38 22.45
CA ASN A 341 -25.94 9.70 23.07
C ASN A 341 -26.98 9.91 24.18
N ARG A 342 -26.55 9.80 25.45
CA ARG A 342 -27.48 9.77 26.61
C ARG A 342 -28.33 11.04 26.71
N ASN A 343 -27.87 12.13 26.10
CA ASN A 343 -28.56 13.42 26.04
C ASN A 343 -28.84 13.86 24.58
N GLY A 344 -29.01 12.90 23.67
CA GLY A 344 -29.30 13.13 22.26
C GLY A 344 -30.56 13.95 22.05
N THR A 345 -30.66 14.57 20.88
CA THR A 345 -31.82 15.40 20.50
C THR A 345 -32.84 14.66 19.65
N GLY A 346 -32.72 13.33 19.57
CA GLY A 346 -33.69 12.46 18.92
C GLY A 346 -35.12 12.68 19.42
N SER A 347 -36.08 12.28 18.60
CA SER A 347 -37.48 12.17 19.04
C SER A 347 -37.63 11.16 20.19
N ASN A 348 -38.75 11.17 20.91
CA ASN A 348 -38.96 10.24 22.03
C ASN A 348 -39.05 8.75 21.59
N ASP A 349 -39.13 8.49 20.29
CA ASP A 349 -39.19 7.16 19.69
C ASP A 349 -37.89 6.79 18.95
N SER A 350 -36.90 7.69 18.95
CA SER A 350 -35.55 7.45 18.39
C SER A 350 -34.52 7.37 19.52
N ASP A 351 -33.26 7.03 19.20
CA ASP A 351 -32.15 6.86 20.18
C ASP A 351 -32.33 5.62 21.08
N GLU A 352 -32.66 4.48 20.45
CA GLU A 352 -32.69 3.14 21.06
C GLU A 352 -31.41 2.37 20.75
N GLY A 353 -30.87 1.61 21.71
CA GLY A 353 -29.68 0.80 21.50
C GLY A 353 -29.92 -0.32 20.50
N MET A 354 -30.93 -1.14 20.77
CA MET A 354 -31.33 -2.26 19.92
C MET A 354 -32.86 -2.34 19.87
N LEU A 355 -33.42 -2.19 18.67
CA LEU A 355 -34.82 -2.41 18.36
C LEU A 355 -34.97 -3.74 17.63
N ILE A 356 -35.49 -4.75 18.32
CA ILE A 356 -35.63 -6.13 17.81
C ILE A 356 -37.09 -6.38 17.48
N ARG A 357 -37.43 -6.52 16.20
CA ARG A 357 -38.84 -6.47 15.79
C ARG A 357 -39.14 -7.35 14.56
N GLU A 358 -40.38 -7.30 14.12
CA GLU A 358 -40.92 -7.91 12.91
C GLU A 358 -40.77 -9.42 12.76
N GLY A 359 -40.67 -10.14 13.88
CA GLY A 359 -40.54 -11.60 13.91
C GLY A 359 -39.11 -12.09 13.74
N THR A 360 -38.10 -11.23 13.86
CA THR A 360 -36.71 -11.67 13.86
C THR A 360 -36.40 -12.60 15.01
N ALA A 361 -35.48 -13.54 14.77
CA ALA A 361 -34.75 -14.31 15.78
C ALA A 361 -33.28 -13.84 15.78
N GLY A 362 -32.46 -14.34 16.69
CA GLY A 362 -31.04 -14.01 16.68
C GLY A 362 -30.32 -14.32 17.98
N GLU A 363 -29.01 -14.54 17.88
CA GLU A 363 -28.17 -14.87 19.02
C GLU A 363 -27.08 -13.82 19.21
N PHE A 364 -27.11 -13.13 20.35
CA PHE A 364 -26.24 -12.01 20.67
C PHE A 364 -25.35 -12.32 21.89
N TYR A 365 -24.04 -12.22 21.71
CA TYR A 365 -23.06 -12.62 22.71
C TYR A 365 -22.04 -11.52 23.00
N ASN A 366 -21.53 -11.47 24.23
CA ASN A 366 -20.36 -10.65 24.60
C ASN A 366 -20.51 -9.15 24.25
N GLY A 367 -21.63 -8.56 24.66
CA GLY A 367 -22.06 -7.22 24.22
C GLY A 367 -21.98 -6.13 25.28
N ILE A 368 -21.76 -4.89 24.84
CA ILE A 368 -21.87 -3.67 25.64
C ILE A 368 -22.84 -2.73 24.92
N VAL A 369 -23.92 -2.29 25.57
CA VAL A 369 -24.86 -1.30 25.02
C VAL A 369 -25.08 -0.21 26.05
N ILE A 370 -24.62 1.01 25.73
CA ILE A 370 -24.60 2.10 26.70
C ILE A 370 -24.99 3.43 26.08
N ASP A 371 -25.37 4.37 26.95
CA ASP A 371 -25.56 5.78 26.63
C ASP A 371 -26.65 6.08 25.60
N PHE A 372 -27.62 5.20 25.35
CA PHE A 372 -28.79 5.58 24.54
C PHE A 372 -29.80 6.41 25.36
N GLY A 373 -30.35 7.45 24.75
CA GLY A 373 -31.26 8.41 25.40
C GLY A 373 -32.66 7.88 25.67
N ASN A 374 -33.12 6.87 24.91
CA ASN A 374 -34.43 6.24 25.10
C ASN A 374 -34.33 4.94 25.90
N ALA A 375 -33.89 3.86 25.25
CA ALA A 375 -33.75 2.53 25.83
C ALA A 375 -32.52 1.80 25.30
N CYS A 376 -31.88 0.90 26.08
CA CYS A 376 -30.87 0.02 25.49
C CYS A 376 -31.49 -1.10 24.63
N LEU A 377 -32.62 -1.67 25.07
CA LEU A 377 -33.28 -2.79 24.39
C LEU A 377 -34.79 -2.55 24.32
N ASN A 378 -35.32 -2.67 23.11
CA ASN A 378 -36.74 -2.71 22.79
C ASN A 378 -37.04 -3.99 21.98
N ILE A 379 -38.10 -4.72 22.35
CA ILE A 379 -38.56 -5.89 21.61
C ILE A 379 -40.00 -5.66 21.23
N ASP A 380 -40.29 -5.82 19.94
CA ASP A 380 -41.57 -5.41 19.41
C ASP A 380 -42.27 -6.49 18.57
N GLN A 381 -43.61 -6.41 18.59
CA GLN A 381 -44.57 -7.31 17.96
C GLN A 381 -44.55 -8.79 18.42
N THR A 382 -45.74 -9.40 18.39
CA THR A 382 -46.01 -10.73 18.95
C THR A 382 -45.11 -11.83 18.38
N GLU A 383 -44.77 -11.79 17.09
CA GLU A 383 -43.98 -12.88 16.49
C GLU A 383 -42.52 -12.87 16.96
N THR A 384 -41.95 -11.69 17.24
CA THR A 384 -40.61 -11.55 17.81
C THR A 384 -40.60 -12.07 19.24
N PHE A 385 -41.60 -11.71 20.04
CA PHE A 385 -41.79 -12.28 21.38
C PHE A 385 -41.97 -13.80 21.35
N ASN A 386 -42.55 -14.38 20.30
CA ASN A 386 -42.65 -15.83 20.15
C ASN A 386 -41.30 -16.52 19.91
N ARG A 387 -40.19 -15.78 19.71
CA ARG A 387 -38.82 -16.32 19.63
C ARG A 387 -38.16 -16.38 21.01
N ILE A 388 -38.73 -15.73 22.02
CA ILE A 388 -38.31 -15.89 23.41
C ILE A 388 -38.74 -17.28 23.92
N GLY A 389 -37.78 -18.17 24.14
CA GLY A 389 -38.04 -19.47 24.78
C GLY A 389 -38.61 -20.57 23.87
N ALA A 390 -38.40 -20.48 22.55
CA ALA A 390 -38.14 -21.70 21.78
C ALA A 390 -36.75 -22.26 22.23
N SER A 391 -36.31 -23.44 21.80
CA SER A 391 -35.58 -24.45 22.61
C SER A 391 -34.27 -24.11 23.35
N GLY A 392 -33.73 -22.90 23.28
CA GLY A 392 -32.54 -22.40 24.00
C GLY A 392 -31.22 -22.99 23.50
N ALA A 393 -31.21 -23.60 22.31
CA ALA A 393 -30.02 -24.18 21.68
C ALA A 393 -29.63 -23.34 20.46
N ALA A 394 -28.33 -23.12 20.26
CA ALA A 394 -27.82 -22.40 19.10
C ALA A 394 -28.28 -23.04 17.77
N GLY A 395 -28.78 -22.22 16.85
CA GLY A 395 -29.33 -22.63 15.56
C GLY A 395 -30.83 -22.99 15.54
N ASP A 396 -31.53 -22.88 16.67
CA ASP A 396 -33.00 -22.77 16.66
C ASP A 396 -33.38 -21.29 16.39
N GLU A 397 -34.56 -21.03 15.80
CA GLU A 397 -35.09 -19.68 15.54
C GLU A 397 -35.46 -18.97 16.88
N ASP A 398 -34.48 -18.79 17.77
CA ASP A 398 -34.62 -18.26 19.12
C ASP A 398 -34.02 -16.87 19.23
N LEU A 399 -34.50 -16.10 20.21
CA LEU A 399 -33.84 -14.88 20.64
C LEU A 399 -32.97 -15.18 21.87
N VAL A 400 -31.66 -14.95 21.78
CA VAL A 400 -30.67 -15.24 22.84
C VAL A 400 -29.78 -14.02 23.10
N PHE A 401 -29.57 -13.70 24.38
CA PHE A 401 -28.57 -12.73 24.84
C PHE A 401 -27.73 -13.34 25.96
N GLN A 402 -26.41 -13.38 25.82
CA GLN A 402 -25.52 -13.83 26.90
C GLN A 402 -24.28 -12.97 27.01
N SER A 403 -23.84 -12.74 28.25
CA SER A 403 -22.68 -11.88 28.53
C SER A 403 -22.84 -10.47 27.94
N THR A 404 -24.04 -9.89 28.07
CA THR A 404 -24.36 -8.54 27.59
C THR A 404 -24.66 -7.60 28.74
N VAL A 405 -24.06 -6.40 28.73
CA VAL A 405 -24.32 -5.35 29.74
C VAL A 405 -25.02 -4.13 29.16
N LEU A 406 -25.93 -3.56 29.94
CA LEU A 406 -26.76 -2.41 29.56
C LEU A 406 -26.59 -1.23 30.56
N ASP A 407 -26.38 -0.02 30.03
CA ASP A 407 -26.41 1.25 30.80
C ASP A 407 -26.85 2.44 29.94
N CYS A 408 -28.16 2.60 29.78
CA CYS A 408 -28.80 3.71 29.06
C CYS A 408 -29.70 4.52 30.00
N VAL A 409 -30.37 5.57 29.50
CA VAL A 409 -31.34 6.35 30.32
C VAL A 409 -32.42 5.42 30.90
N THR A 410 -32.92 4.53 30.07
CA THR A 410 -33.70 3.36 30.46
C THR A 410 -33.03 2.12 29.85
N ASN A 411 -32.90 1.01 30.56
CA ASN A 411 -32.28 -0.18 29.96
C ASN A 411 -33.25 -0.98 29.09
N PHE A 412 -34.54 -0.96 29.42
CA PHE A 412 -35.58 -1.74 28.74
C PHE A 412 -36.79 -0.86 28.44
N LYS A 413 -37.24 -0.85 27.18
CA LYS A 413 -38.52 -0.25 26.79
C LYS A 413 -39.62 -1.29 26.99
N GLU A 414 -40.49 -1.05 27.94
CA GLU A 414 -41.58 -1.97 28.32
C GLU A 414 -42.93 -1.34 27.98
N ASP A 415 -43.69 -1.98 27.11
CA ASP A 415 -45.04 -1.59 26.75
C ASP A 415 -46.10 -2.43 27.45
N ALA A 416 -47.23 -1.80 27.77
CA ALA A 416 -48.33 -2.48 28.49
C ALA A 416 -48.97 -3.62 27.68
N SER A 417 -48.71 -3.68 26.37
CA SER A 417 -49.14 -4.75 25.46
C SER A 417 -48.20 -5.94 25.41
N ASP A 418 -47.03 -5.86 26.02
CA ASP A 418 -45.98 -6.86 25.84
C ASP A 418 -46.36 -8.17 26.53
N PRO A 419 -46.21 -9.31 25.85
CA PRO A 419 -46.54 -10.61 26.41
C PRO A 419 -45.49 -11.12 27.41
N VAL A 420 -44.30 -10.52 27.41
CA VAL A 420 -43.13 -10.87 28.23
C VAL A 420 -42.54 -9.58 28.81
N ASP A 421 -42.16 -9.60 30.08
CA ASP A 421 -41.36 -8.53 30.71
C ASP A 421 -39.89 -8.68 30.26
N ILE A 422 -39.45 -7.77 29.39
CA ILE A 422 -38.15 -7.87 28.70
C ILE A 422 -37.01 -7.88 29.72
N SER A 423 -37.10 -7.03 30.74
CA SER A 423 -36.11 -6.93 31.81
C SER A 423 -35.90 -8.25 32.55
N THR A 424 -36.99 -8.93 32.93
CA THR A 424 -36.94 -10.22 33.63
C THR A 424 -36.37 -11.32 32.72
N TRP A 425 -36.75 -11.33 31.44
CA TRP A 425 -36.22 -12.31 30.50
C TRP A 425 -34.73 -12.11 30.24
N PHE A 426 -34.29 -10.89 29.93
CA PHE A 426 -32.90 -10.56 29.63
C PHE A 426 -31.96 -10.89 30.81
N LEU A 427 -32.31 -10.42 32.01
CA LEU A 427 -31.53 -10.66 33.24
C LEU A 427 -31.60 -12.11 33.74
N GLY A 428 -32.52 -12.91 33.20
CA GLY A 428 -32.61 -14.34 33.46
C GLY A 428 -31.60 -15.18 32.68
N GLN A 429 -30.96 -14.61 31.66
CA GLN A 429 -29.97 -15.30 30.82
C GLN A 429 -28.54 -15.22 31.41
N ALA A 430 -27.62 -16.01 30.87
CA ALA A 430 -26.28 -16.16 31.43
C ALA A 430 -25.48 -14.85 31.30
N ASN A 431 -24.89 -14.42 32.42
CA ASN A 431 -23.93 -13.31 32.51
C ASN A 431 -24.44 -11.94 32.02
N ASN A 432 -25.74 -11.77 31.81
CA ASN A 432 -26.33 -10.47 31.48
C ASN A 432 -26.48 -9.63 32.74
N ASP A 433 -26.25 -8.32 32.62
CA ASP A 433 -26.41 -7.39 33.74
C ASP A 433 -26.80 -5.98 33.30
N THR A 434 -27.32 -5.21 34.24
CA THR A 434 -27.41 -3.74 34.12
C THR A 434 -26.32 -3.13 34.98
N VAL A 435 -25.48 -2.28 34.41
CA VAL A 435 -24.28 -1.78 35.08
C VAL A 435 -24.26 -0.25 35.18
N ASP A 436 -23.40 0.29 36.03
CA ASP A 436 -22.90 1.66 35.88
C ASP A 436 -21.60 1.56 35.07
N ASN A 437 -21.65 1.89 33.78
CA ASN A 437 -20.54 1.58 32.88
C ASN A 437 -19.26 2.33 33.25
N SER A 438 -18.11 1.75 32.91
CA SER A 438 -16.79 2.32 33.17
C SER A 438 -15.93 2.51 31.91
N LEU A 439 -16.56 2.59 30.74
CA LEU A 439 -15.86 2.74 29.47
C LEU A 439 -14.97 4.00 29.48
N SER A 440 -13.83 3.88 28.82
CA SER A 440 -12.96 5.00 28.50
C SER A 440 -12.92 5.16 26.99
N GLY A 441 -13.71 6.09 26.47
CA GLY A 441 -13.94 6.18 25.02
C GLY A 441 -14.69 4.94 24.54
N VAL A 442 -14.06 4.15 23.68
CA VAL A 442 -14.63 2.90 23.14
C VAL A 442 -14.15 1.63 23.86
N PHE A 443 -13.16 1.76 24.76
CA PHE A 443 -12.54 0.62 25.43
C PHE A 443 -13.26 0.24 26.72
N PRO A 444 -13.43 -1.07 27.00
CA PRO A 444 -14.06 -1.54 28.22
C PRO A 444 -13.22 -1.18 29.46
N GLY A 445 -13.89 -0.73 30.52
CA GLY A 445 -13.26 -0.46 31.80
C GLY A 445 -13.35 -1.62 32.78
N PRO A 446 -12.95 -1.41 34.06
CA PRO A 446 -12.97 -2.46 35.07
C PRO A 446 -14.33 -3.12 35.34
N VAL A 447 -15.45 -2.43 35.06
CA VAL A 447 -16.81 -2.98 35.22
C VAL A 447 -17.11 -3.98 34.11
N GLU A 448 -16.87 -3.61 32.86
CA GLU A 448 -17.13 -4.45 31.69
C GLU A 448 -16.18 -5.64 31.65
N LEU A 449 -14.90 -5.42 31.95
CA LEU A 449 -13.87 -6.47 32.03
C LEU A 449 -14.09 -7.49 33.16
N ALA A 450 -14.98 -7.20 34.11
CA ALA A 450 -15.34 -8.14 35.17
C ALA A 450 -16.45 -9.13 34.73
N VAL A 451 -17.12 -8.87 33.61
CA VAL A 451 -18.17 -9.74 33.08
C VAL A 451 -17.53 -10.99 32.46
N THR A 452 -18.08 -12.15 32.80
CA THR A 452 -17.61 -13.40 32.20
C THR A 452 -18.09 -13.49 30.76
N ALA A 453 -17.16 -13.49 29.81
CA ALA A 453 -17.46 -13.71 28.40
C ALA A 453 -17.96 -15.14 28.14
N THR A 454 -18.85 -15.28 27.16
CA THR A 454 -19.30 -16.54 26.60
C THR A 454 -18.30 -17.00 25.53
N ASP A 455 -17.90 -18.28 25.57
CA ASP A 455 -17.03 -18.87 24.55
C ASP A 455 -17.86 -19.21 23.29
N VAL A 456 -18.01 -18.21 22.42
CA VAL A 456 -18.83 -18.35 21.20
C VAL A 456 -18.16 -19.27 20.17
N ASN A 457 -16.82 -19.37 20.17
CA ASN A 457 -16.10 -20.32 19.32
C ASN A 457 -16.51 -21.78 19.60
N ALA A 458 -16.84 -22.10 20.85
CA ALA A 458 -17.37 -23.41 21.22
C ALA A 458 -18.79 -23.68 20.71
N ILE A 459 -19.53 -22.63 20.34
CA ILE A 459 -20.87 -22.69 19.74
C ILE A 459 -20.76 -22.79 18.21
N ASP A 460 -20.06 -21.83 17.59
CA ASP A 460 -19.73 -21.81 16.17
C ASP A 460 -18.24 -21.48 15.99
N PRO A 461 -17.42 -22.40 15.43
CA PRO A 461 -15.99 -22.20 15.23
C PRO A 461 -15.59 -21.06 14.28
N TRP A 462 -16.54 -20.41 13.60
CA TRP A 462 -16.26 -19.22 12.81
C TRP A 462 -15.79 -18.05 13.69
N PHE A 463 -16.33 -17.91 14.89
CA PHE A 463 -15.95 -16.85 15.83
C PHE A 463 -14.55 -17.09 16.40
N GLU A 464 -13.79 -16.02 16.56
CA GLU A 464 -12.55 -16.04 17.33
C GLU A 464 -12.83 -16.16 18.83
N THR A 465 -11.95 -16.86 19.54
CA THR A 465 -12.04 -16.99 20.99
C THR A 465 -11.66 -15.67 21.67
N THR A 466 -12.57 -15.14 22.48
CA THR A 466 -12.33 -13.97 23.35
C THR A 466 -12.62 -14.34 24.80
N ASP A 467 -11.92 -13.69 25.73
CA ASP A 467 -12.17 -13.82 27.17
C ASP A 467 -12.75 -12.53 27.79
N TYR A 468 -13.20 -11.61 26.94
CA TYR A 468 -13.78 -10.31 27.27
C TYR A 468 -15.10 -10.06 26.52
N ILE A 469 -15.89 -9.11 27.03
CA ILE A 469 -17.09 -8.58 26.34
C ILE A 469 -16.76 -7.26 25.66
N GLY A 470 -17.55 -6.89 24.66
CA GLY A 470 -17.31 -5.70 23.85
C GLY A 470 -16.43 -5.97 22.62
N ALA A 471 -16.25 -4.92 21.82
CA ALA A 471 -15.47 -4.96 20.59
C ALA A 471 -13.94 -4.92 20.79
N PHE A 472 -13.45 -4.59 22.00
CA PHE A 472 -12.03 -4.40 22.29
C PHE A 472 -11.59 -5.14 23.55
N ALA A 473 -10.32 -5.54 23.59
CA ALA A 473 -9.67 -6.19 24.72
C ALA A 473 -9.17 -5.19 25.78
N ALA A 474 -8.69 -5.70 26.91
CA ALA A 474 -8.26 -4.89 28.05
C ALA A 474 -6.92 -4.14 27.85
N ASP A 475 -6.08 -4.60 26.93
CA ASP A 475 -4.74 -4.07 26.66
C ASP A 475 -4.69 -3.17 25.41
N GLU A 476 -5.81 -3.03 24.71
CA GLU A 476 -5.94 -2.14 23.57
C GLU A 476 -6.04 -0.66 23.99
N THR A 477 -5.48 0.21 23.15
CA THR A 477 -5.41 1.67 23.38
C THR A 477 -5.69 2.41 22.07
N ASP A 478 -5.94 3.73 22.11
CA ASP A 478 -6.17 4.54 20.90
C ASP A 478 -5.10 4.33 19.81
N ALA A 479 -3.83 4.17 20.21
CA ALA A 479 -2.70 3.99 19.29
C ALA A 479 -2.43 2.53 18.91
N SER A 480 -3.03 1.55 19.60
CA SER A 480 -2.75 0.13 19.40
C SER A 480 -4.00 -0.69 19.68
N ASN A 481 -4.78 -0.90 18.63
CA ASN A 481 -5.99 -1.72 18.58
C ASN A 481 -6.31 -2.09 17.13
N TRP A 482 -7.25 -3.00 16.89
CA TRP A 482 -7.59 -3.46 15.53
C TRP A 482 -8.22 -2.38 14.62
N ALA A 483 -8.80 -1.32 15.18
CA ALA A 483 -9.41 -0.20 14.47
C ALA A 483 -8.46 1.00 14.27
N ALA A 484 -7.28 1.02 14.90
CA ALA A 484 -6.32 2.11 14.80
C ALA A 484 -5.62 2.16 13.42
N GLY A 485 -5.21 3.35 13.00
CA GLY A 485 -4.40 3.58 11.79
C GLY A 485 -5.20 3.63 10.48
N TRP A 486 -6.36 2.99 10.43
CA TRP A 486 -7.16 2.90 9.20
C TRP A 486 -8.58 3.44 9.32
N THR A 487 -9.07 3.78 10.51
CA THR A 487 -10.41 4.38 10.67
C THR A 487 -10.34 5.90 10.57
N TYR A 488 -11.40 6.50 10.07
CA TYR A 488 -11.62 7.95 9.98
C TYR A 488 -12.34 8.46 11.22
N ASP A 489 -11.80 9.52 11.83
CA ASP A 489 -12.43 10.30 12.92
C ASP A 489 -12.91 9.46 14.13
N LEU A 490 -12.19 8.37 14.43
CA LEU A 490 -12.51 7.50 15.56
C LEU A 490 -11.56 7.71 16.75
N PHE A 491 -10.25 7.70 16.48
CA PHE A 491 -9.20 7.90 17.47
C PHE A 491 -8.53 9.25 17.25
N GLU A 492 -8.03 9.86 18.32
CA GLU A 492 -7.17 11.03 18.18
C GLU A 492 -5.97 10.69 17.31
N ASP A 493 -5.56 11.65 16.48
CA ASP A 493 -4.36 11.52 15.66
C ASP A 493 -3.16 11.18 16.58
N PRO A 494 -2.51 10.02 16.41
CA PRO A 494 -1.50 9.53 17.34
C PRO A 494 -0.23 10.40 17.39
N GLY A 495 -0.13 11.41 16.54
CA GLY A 495 1.05 12.26 16.44
C GLY A 495 2.16 11.57 15.67
N CYS A 496 3.39 11.96 15.95
CA CYS A 496 4.57 11.25 15.46
C CYS A 496 4.77 9.92 16.23
N PRO A 497 5.16 8.83 15.53
CA PRO A 497 5.34 7.53 16.18
C PRO A 497 6.45 7.54 17.24
N ALA A 498 6.37 6.58 18.17
CA ALA A 498 7.35 6.44 19.23
C ALA A 498 8.78 6.36 18.68
N GLY A 499 9.70 7.09 19.31
CA GLY A 499 11.10 7.20 18.86
C GLY A 499 11.38 8.33 17.87
N THR A 500 10.33 9.05 17.44
CA THR A 500 10.45 10.28 16.64
C THR A 500 9.93 11.50 17.40
N THR A 501 10.17 12.71 16.90
CA THR A 501 9.67 13.95 17.52
C THR A 501 8.94 14.79 16.49
N GLU A 502 7.73 15.26 16.81
CA GLU A 502 6.98 16.13 15.92
C GLU A 502 7.64 17.49 15.74
N SER A 503 7.85 17.88 14.48
CA SER A 503 8.31 19.20 14.10
C SER A 503 7.17 20.21 14.21
N ALA A 504 7.51 21.48 14.42
CA ALA A 504 6.53 22.57 14.31
C ALA A 504 6.19 22.93 12.85
N GLU A 505 6.92 22.35 11.89
CA GLU A 505 6.73 22.55 10.46
C GLU A 505 5.81 21.48 9.86
N THR A 506 5.08 21.87 8.82
CA THR A 506 4.43 20.97 7.88
C THR A 506 4.94 21.29 6.48
N ILE A 507 5.11 20.28 5.63
CA ILE A 507 5.49 20.46 4.22
C ILE A 507 4.30 19.98 3.40
N ASP A 508 3.74 20.87 2.58
CA ASP A 508 2.52 20.63 1.79
C ASP A 508 1.35 20.02 2.58
N GLY A 509 1.19 20.47 3.84
CA GLY A 509 0.15 20.00 4.76
C GLY A 509 0.46 18.66 5.44
N GLN A 510 1.59 18.01 5.14
CA GLN A 510 2.01 16.78 5.78
C GLN A 510 2.76 17.04 7.09
N ARG A 511 2.46 16.23 8.12
CA ARG A 511 3.18 16.23 9.39
C ARG A 511 4.63 15.82 9.15
N VAL A 512 5.57 16.57 9.74
CA VAL A 512 7.00 16.22 9.75
C VAL A 512 7.39 15.63 11.11
N CYS A 513 7.92 14.41 11.09
CA CYS A 513 8.47 13.71 12.26
C CYS A 513 9.99 13.61 12.17
N GLN A 514 10.70 14.14 13.16
CA GLN A 514 12.15 14.17 13.19
C GLN A 514 12.73 12.89 13.79
N ILE A 515 13.76 12.36 13.12
CA ILE A 515 14.60 11.25 13.56
C ILE A 515 16.01 11.82 13.78
N THR A 516 16.62 11.56 14.94
CA THR A 516 17.92 12.15 15.29
C THR A 516 18.80 11.22 16.12
N GLY A 517 20.11 11.29 15.89
CA GLY A 517 21.11 10.60 16.71
C GLY A 517 21.01 9.08 16.65
N ASN A 518 21.24 8.42 17.78
CA ASN A 518 21.22 6.96 17.86
C ASN A 518 19.83 6.46 18.27
N ILE A 519 19.21 5.68 17.41
CA ILE A 519 18.03 4.88 17.69
C ILE A 519 18.46 3.66 18.50
N THR A 520 18.01 3.55 19.74
CA THR A 520 18.45 2.49 20.69
C THR A 520 17.34 1.52 21.10
N THR A 521 16.19 1.67 20.48
CA THR A 521 15.01 0.81 20.58
C THR A 521 14.38 0.71 19.21
N ASP A 522 13.54 -0.28 18.99
CA ASP A 522 12.84 -0.42 17.71
C ASP A 522 12.01 0.83 17.42
N VAL A 523 12.07 1.29 16.16
CA VAL A 523 11.32 2.43 15.65
C VAL A 523 10.54 1.97 14.44
N HIS A 524 9.26 2.32 14.43
CA HIS A 524 8.34 2.00 13.34
C HIS A 524 7.83 3.30 12.74
N LEU A 525 8.30 3.60 11.53
CA LEU A 525 7.85 4.74 10.74
C LEU A 525 6.59 4.32 9.97
N THR A 526 5.47 4.93 10.33
CA THR A 526 4.16 4.66 9.75
C THR A 526 3.79 5.74 8.72
N ARG A 527 2.83 5.44 7.84
CA ARG A 527 2.24 6.45 6.96
C ARG A 527 1.50 7.54 7.73
N GLY A 528 1.16 8.62 7.02
CA GLY A 528 0.50 9.81 7.57
C GLY A 528 1.49 10.91 8.03
N SER A 529 2.78 10.62 8.02
CA SER A 529 3.86 11.60 8.26
C SER A 529 4.99 11.40 7.27
N ILE A 530 5.77 12.46 7.08
CA ILE A 530 7.09 12.41 6.43
C ILE A 530 8.17 12.58 7.49
N TYR A 531 9.31 11.94 7.28
CA TYR A 531 10.32 11.81 8.31
C TYR A 531 11.59 12.57 7.96
N GLU A 532 11.95 13.55 8.78
CA GLU A 532 13.17 14.34 8.60
C GLU A 532 14.33 13.69 9.36
N LEU A 533 15.43 13.39 8.66
CA LEU A 533 16.71 13.06 9.28
C LEU A 533 17.37 14.36 9.75
N VAL A 534 17.66 14.45 11.05
CA VAL A 534 18.33 15.61 11.64
C VAL A 534 19.75 15.23 12.02
N GLY A 535 20.68 15.50 11.09
CA GLY A 535 22.07 15.04 11.15
C GLY A 535 22.22 13.54 10.85
N PRO A 536 23.40 12.97 11.13
CA PRO A 536 23.61 11.53 11.04
C PRO A 536 22.70 10.77 12.01
N VAL A 537 21.98 9.77 11.50
CA VAL A 537 21.12 8.88 12.28
C VAL A 537 21.69 7.47 12.27
N PHE A 538 21.82 6.86 13.45
CA PHE A 538 22.34 5.50 13.61
C PHE A 538 21.26 4.58 14.18
N VAL A 539 20.89 3.53 13.46
CA VAL A 539 20.04 2.44 13.93
C VAL A 539 20.89 1.46 14.74
N GLY A 540 20.67 1.47 16.05
CA GLY A 540 21.40 0.69 17.04
C GLY A 540 22.80 1.22 17.35
N VAL A 541 23.57 0.39 18.06
CA VAL A 541 24.98 0.64 18.40
C VAL A 541 25.76 -0.63 18.07
N ASP A 542 26.85 -0.48 17.33
CA ASP A 542 27.69 -1.58 16.84
C ASP A 542 27.88 -2.69 17.89
N ARG A 543 27.42 -3.90 17.53
CA ARG A 543 27.52 -5.09 18.37
C ARG A 543 28.78 -5.92 18.09
N GLY A 544 29.66 -5.48 17.21
CA GLY A 544 30.91 -6.12 16.86
C GLY A 544 30.79 -7.17 15.76
N ALA A 545 31.95 -7.59 15.24
CA ALA A 545 32.12 -8.50 14.11
C ALA A 545 31.66 -9.95 14.35
N ASP A 546 31.57 -10.39 15.61
CA ASP A 546 31.18 -11.76 15.99
C ASP A 546 29.80 -11.78 16.65
N ALA A 547 28.79 -12.29 15.93
CA ALA A 547 27.44 -12.45 16.45
C ALA A 547 27.37 -13.40 17.68
N ALA A 548 28.31 -14.34 17.82
CA ALA A 548 28.38 -15.23 18.97
C ALA A 548 29.01 -14.59 20.21
N SER A 549 29.68 -13.44 20.05
CA SER A 549 30.35 -12.70 21.13
C SER A 549 30.14 -11.19 20.99
N PRO A 550 28.90 -10.69 21.11
CA PRO A 550 28.60 -9.28 20.88
C PRO A 550 29.27 -8.36 21.91
N LEU A 551 29.58 -7.13 21.49
CA LEU A 551 30.15 -6.10 22.35
C LEU A 551 29.21 -5.77 23.52
N PRO A 552 29.70 -5.68 24.77
CA PRO A 552 28.86 -5.36 25.93
C PRO A 552 28.17 -3.98 25.86
N SER A 553 28.69 -3.06 25.03
CA SER A 553 28.11 -1.73 24.80
C SER A 553 27.19 -1.66 23.58
N GLY A 554 27.12 -2.74 22.78
CA GLY A 554 26.31 -2.79 21.58
C GLY A 554 24.82 -2.88 21.91
N ILE A 555 24.00 -2.26 21.07
CA ILE A 555 22.55 -2.20 21.20
C ILE A 555 21.95 -2.60 19.85
N GLU A 556 21.08 -3.60 19.89
CA GLU A 556 20.26 -4.00 18.74
C GLU A 556 19.03 -3.11 18.68
N ALA A 557 18.71 -2.62 17.50
CA ALA A 557 17.46 -1.92 17.22
C ALA A 557 17.01 -2.27 15.80
N GLU A 558 15.70 -2.27 15.57
CA GLU A 558 15.11 -2.37 14.25
C GLU A 558 14.56 -0.99 13.80
N LEU A 559 14.84 -0.61 12.56
CA LEU A 559 14.11 0.45 11.88
C LEU A 559 13.13 -0.19 10.89
N ARG A 560 11.85 -0.17 11.24
CA ARG A 560 10.76 -0.62 10.36
C ARG A 560 10.12 0.58 9.67
N ILE A 561 9.91 0.46 8.37
CA ILE A 561 9.35 1.51 7.53
C ILE A 561 8.22 0.91 6.70
N ASP A 562 7.01 1.41 6.90
CA ASP A 562 5.84 0.97 6.14
C ASP A 562 5.92 1.45 4.67
N PRO A 563 5.23 0.76 3.74
CA PRO A 563 5.23 1.18 2.35
C PRO A 563 4.75 2.63 2.22
N GLY A 564 5.12 3.36 1.16
CA GLY A 564 4.69 4.75 0.92
C GLY A 564 5.25 5.81 1.87
N VAL A 565 6.05 5.45 2.87
CA VAL A 565 6.70 6.42 3.76
C VAL A 565 7.85 7.13 3.04
N THR A 566 7.92 8.45 3.24
CA THR A 566 9.05 9.29 2.78
C THR A 566 9.93 9.67 3.96
N VAL A 567 11.23 9.40 3.84
CA VAL A 567 12.30 9.83 4.74
C VAL A 567 13.18 10.81 3.97
N PHE A 568 13.51 11.96 4.54
CA PHE A 568 14.30 12.98 3.85
C PHE A 568 15.39 13.62 4.71
N GLY A 569 16.52 13.97 4.07
CA GLY A 569 17.54 14.85 4.64
C GLY A 569 17.32 16.31 4.24
N SER A 570 17.57 17.25 5.16
CA SER A 570 17.46 18.70 4.91
C SER A 570 18.81 19.34 4.61
N ALA A 571 19.90 18.61 4.81
CA ALA A 571 21.26 19.01 4.53
C ALA A 571 22.07 17.84 3.99
N GLY A 572 23.13 18.16 3.25
CA GLY A 572 24.09 17.17 2.76
C GLY A 572 24.63 16.22 3.82
N SER A 573 24.84 16.72 5.05
CA SER A 573 25.35 15.93 6.17
C SER A 573 24.32 15.01 6.84
N ASP A 574 23.08 14.97 6.34
CA ASP A 574 22.04 14.09 6.85
C ASP A 574 22.10 12.76 6.10
N TYR A 575 22.31 11.67 6.84
CA TYR A 575 22.38 10.31 6.31
C TYR A 575 21.96 9.33 7.39
N ILE A 576 21.64 8.11 6.98
CA ILE A 576 21.21 7.06 7.89
C ILE A 576 22.11 5.83 7.80
N VAL A 577 22.42 5.26 8.96
CA VAL A 577 23.33 4.13 9.11
C VAL A 577 22.64 3.02 9.91
N VAL A 578 22.65 1.80 9.41
CA VAL A 578 22.29 0.60 10.18
C VAL A 578 23.57 -0.01 10.77
N ALA A 579 23.72 0.01 12.09
CA ALA A 579 24.91 -0.51 12.75
C ALA A 579 24.92 -2.05 12.80
N ARG A 580 26.11 -2.67 12.78
CA ARG A 580 26.24 -4.14 12.85
C ARG A 580 25.42 -4.76 13.97
N GLY A 581 24.55 -5.70 13.59
CA GLY A 581 23.65 -6.41 14.49
C GLY A 581 22.35 -5.70 14.82
N SER A 582 22.01 -4.68 14.04
CA SER A 582 20.72 -4.00 13.97
C SER A 582 20.12 -4.25 12.58
N THR A 583 18.83 -3.97 12.40
CA THR A 583 18.12 -4.30 11.16
C THR A 583 17.37 -3.10 10.59
N ILE A 584 17.20 -3.09 9.28
CA ILE A 584 16.25 -2.23 8.57
C ILE A 584 15.21 -3.09 7.86
N ARG A 585 13.94 -2.68 7.93
CA ARG A 585 12.80 -3.31 7.25
C ARG A 585 12.12 -2.23 6.41
N SER A 586 12.67 -1.94 5.23
CA SER A 586 12.09 -1.00 4.27
C SER A 586 11.07 -1.73 3.40
N ASN A 587 9.79 -1.65 3.74
CA ASN A 587 8.74 -2.52 3.21
C ASN A 587 7.88 -1.83 2.15
N GLY A 588 8.51 -1.23 1.14
CA GLY A 588 7.79 -0.64 0.01
C GLY A 588 6.93 -1.67 -0.74
N THR A 589 6.00 -1.17 -1.54
CA THR A 589 5.27 -1.97 -2.53
C THR A 589 5.36 -1.31 -3.90
N ARG A 590 5.03 -2.04 -4.97
CA ARG A 590 5.01 -1.50 -6.33
C ARG A 590 4.17 -0.23 -6.47
N THR A 591 3.13 -0.09 -5.66
CA THR A 591 2.19 1.02 -5.73
C THR A 591 2.42 2.10 -4.67
N ALA A 592 3.24 1.80 -3.68
CA ALA A 592 3.61 2.71 -2.62
C ALA A 592 5.05 2.38 -2.16
N PRO A 593 6.05 2.80 -2.94
CA PRO A 593 7.45 2.57 -2.61
C PRO A 593 7.84 3.36 -1.35
N VAL A 594 8.83 2.88 -0.60
CA VAL A 594 9.51 3.70 0.41
C VAL A 594 10.47 4.65 -0.31
N VAL A 595 10.48 5.92 0.08
CA VAL A 595 11.31 6.94 -0.56
C VAL A 595 12.28 7.54 0.46
N PHE A 596 13.56 7.39 0.21
CA PHE A 596 14.62 8.15 0.85
C PHE A 596 15.10 9.25 -0.10
N THR A 597 15.03 10.51 0.32
CA THR A 597 15.28 11.65 -0.58
C THR A 597 15.81 12.90 0.13
N ALA A 598 15.92 14.01 -0.58
CA ALA A 598 16.22 15.32 -0.02
C ALA A 598 14.96 16.16 0.18
N ARG A 599 15.02 17.13 1.10
CA ARG A 599 13.95 18.12 1.30
C ARG A 599 13.50 18.77 0.00
N ASP A 600 14.44 19.13 -0.89
CA ASP A 600 14.13 19.75 -2.18
C ASP A 600 13.20 18.86 -3.05
N ASP A 601 13.30 17.53 -2.96
CA ASP A 601 12.42 16.61 -3.70
C ASP A 601 11.02 16.58 -3.08
N VAL A 602 10.95 16.58 -1.74
CA VAL A 602 9.69 16.67 -1.00
C VAL A 602 8.95 17.98 -1.30
N GLU A 603 9.69 19.10 -1.43
CA GLU A 603 9.14 20.42 -1.76
C GLU A 603 8.92 20.62 -3.27
N GLY A 604 9.23 19.62 -4.11
CA GLY A 604 9.06 19.68 -5.56
C GLY A 604 9.96 20.72 -6.26
N THR A 605 11.12 21.01 -5.69
CA THR A 605 12.06 22.03 -6.18
C THR A 605 13.28 21.47 -6.90
N VAL A 606 13.49 20.14 -6.86
CA VAL A 606 14.55 19.46 -7.60
C VAL A 606 14.43 19.64 -9.12
N GLY A 607 15.58 19.82 -9.76
CA GLY A 607 15.77 19.73 -11.20
C GLY A 607 16.43 18.40 -11.61
N ILE A 608 16.35 18.10 -12.90
CA ILE A 608 16.88 16.85 -13.51
C ILE A 608 18.38 16.62 -13.33
N ALA A 609 19.14 17.65 -12.95
CA ALA A 609 20.60 17.60 -12.78
C ALA A 609 21.04 17.70 -11.32
N ASP A 610 20.10 17.81 -10.38
CA ASP A 610 20.44 17.88 -8.96
C ASP A 610 20.85 16.49 -8.46
N ILE A 611 21.87 16.48 -7.60
CA ILE A 611 22.58 15.33 -7.05
C ILE A 611 23.22 15.75 -5.70
N GLY A 612 23.52 14.81 -4.80
CA GLY A 612 24.32 15.09 -3.60
C GLY A 612 23.66 16.03 -2.58
N LEU A 613 22.33 16.02 -2.53
CA LEU A 613 21.54 16.91 -1.66
C LEU A 613 21.48 16.40 -0.21
N TRP A 614 21.71 15.10 -0.01
CA TRP A 614 21.83 14.43 1.29
C TRP A 614 22.78 13.23 1.17
N GLY A 615 23.08 12.55 2.28
CA GLY A 615 24.18 11.58 2.34
C GLY A 615 23.83 10.13 2.01
N GLY A 616 22.57 9.71 1.89
CA GLY A 616 22.23 8.34 1.49
C GLY A 616 22.08 7.32 2.63
N LEU A 617 22.03 6.04 2.26
CA LEU A 617 21.76 4.89 3.13
C LEU A 617 23.00 4.01 3.28
N VAL A 618 23.45 3.80 4.51
CA VAL A 618 24.58 2.89 4.82
C VAL A 618 24.11 1.73 5.68
N ILE A 619 24.52 0.51 5.36
CA ILE A 619 24.20 -0.69 6.13
C ILE A 619 25.50 -1.42 6.45
N ASN A 620 25.74 -1.66 7.74
CA ASN A 620 26.94 -2.34 8.22
C ASN A 620 26.60 -3.73 8.72
N GLY A 621 27.19 -4.76 8.10
CA GLY A 621 27.01 -6.15 8.46
C GLY A 621 28.28 -6.83 8.97
N ARG A 622 28.16 -8.12 9.26
CA ARG A 622 29.22 -9.00 9.78
C ARG A 622 29.76 -10.00 8.76
N ALA A 623 29.46 -9.81 7.49
CA ALA A 623 29.92 -10.71 6.44
C ALA A 623 31.41 -10.49 6.12
N PRO A 624 32.06 -11.53 5.53
CA PRO A 624 33.47 -11.49 5.17
C PRO A 624 33.86 -10.29 4.30
N ILE A 625 34.94 -9.62 4.69
CA ILE A 625 35.63 -8.62 3.86
C ILE A 625 37.11 -8.99 3.75
N ASN A 626 37.83 -8.39 2.81
CA ASN A 626 39.27 -8.60 2.64
C ASN A 626 40.14 -7.38 3.03
N ALA A 627 39.51 -6.23 3.31
CA ALA A 627 40.18 -4.98 3.69
C ALA A 627 40.15 -4.76 5.20
N CYS A 628 41.13 -5.32 5.91
CA CYS A 628 41.16 -5.25 7.38
C CYS A 628 41.90 -3.99 7.89
N ILE A 629 41.34 -3.31 8.91
CA ILE A 629 42.04 -2.24 9.65
C ILE A 629 43.32 -2.78 10.31
N ASP A 630 43.24 -3.95 10.95
CA ASP A 630 44.43 -4.66 11.41
C ASP A 630 45.07 -5.38 10.22
N GLY A 631 46.17 -4.84 9.70
CA GLY A 631 46.92 -5.45 8.61
C GLY A 631 47.53 -6.83 8.92
N THR A 632 47.37 -7.35 10.14
CA THR A 632 47.72 -8.74 10.51
C THR A 632 46.52 -9.69 10.54
N ALA A 633 45.29 -9.17 10.50
CA ALA A 633 44.09 -9.97 10.39
C ALA A 633 44.02 -10.65 9.02
N ALA A 634 43.46 -11.87 8.99
CA ALA A 634 43.17 -12.55 7.74
C ALA A 634 41.77 -12.16 7.27
N GLY A 635 41.60 -11.90 5.97
CA GLY A 635 40.29 -11.61 5.40
C GLY A 635 39.28 -12.74 5.64
N GLY A 636 38.02 -12.36 5.78
CA GLY A 636 36.91 -13.25 6.13
C GLY A 636 36.93 -13.81 7.56
N THR A 637 37.73 -13.25 8.46
CA THR A 637 37.74 -13.60 9.88
C THR A 637 37.09 -12.51 10.73
N VAL A 638 36.71 -12.84 11.97
CA VAL A 638 36.13 -11.88 12.92
C VAL A 638 37.08 -10.74 13.30
N ASP A 639 38.38 -10.92 13.08
CA ASP A 639 39.40 -9.88 13.32
C ASP A 639 39.53 -8.93 12.11
N CYS A 640 38.90 -9.24 10.96
CA CYS A 640 38.91 -8.41 9.77
C CYS A 640 37.67 -7.52 9.71
N GLU A 641 37.84 -6.27 10.15
CA GLU A 641 36.82 -5.23 10.07
C GLU A 641 37.41 -3.94 9.49
N LYS A 642 36.54 -3.12 8.90
CA LYS A 642 36.86 -1.83 8.28
C LYS A 642 35.93 -0.74 8.80
N SER A 643 36.39 0.50 8.78
CA SER A 643 35.53 1.66 9.03
C SER A 643 34.90 2.07 7.72
N GLY A 644 33.59 2.20 7.71
CA GLY A 644 32.84 2.76 6.60
C GLY A 644 33.09 4.25 6.41
N GLU A 645 32.76 4.69 5.21
CA GLU A 645 32.77 6.09 4.77
C GLU A 645 31.78 6.95 5.57
N GLY A 646 32.03 8.25 5.64
CA GLY A 646 31.29 9.23 6.41
C GLY A 646 31.30 8.98 7.91
N SER A 647 32.30 8.24 8.42
CA SER A 647 32.29 7.74 9.81
C SER A 647 31.02 6.92 10.15
N SER A 648 30.50 6.16 9.18
CA SER A 648 29.33 5.28 9.35
C SER A 648 29.58 4.11 10.32
N GLY A 649 30.79 3.91 10.81
CA GLY A 649 31.11 2.92 11.84
C GLY A 649 31.82 1.70 11.28
N LEU A 650 31.96 0.65 12.09
CA LEU A 650 32.70 -0.55 11.70
C LEU A 650 31.77 -1.55 11.01
N PHE A 651 32.29 -2.20 9.98
CA PHE A 651 31.67 -3.31 9.27
C PHE A 651 32.66 -4.47 9.06
N GLY A 652 32.15 -5.63 8.64
CA GLY A 652 32.94 -6.82 8.38
C GLY A 652 32.96 -7.80 9.55
N GLY A 653 33.29 -9.05 9.24
CA GLY A 653 33.37 -10.16 10.18
C GLY A 653 33.54 -11.50 9.46
N ALA A 654 33.00 -12.57 10.04
CA ALA A 654 33.12 -13.94 9.51
C ALA A 654 31.78 -14.61 9.19
N ASN A 655 30.66 -13.88 9.21
CA ASN A 655 29.33 -14.45 9.02
C ASN A 655 28.78 -14.15 7.61
N PRO A 656 29.01 -15.00 6.60
CA PRO A 656 28.50 -14.76 5.25
C PRO A 656 26.97 -14.74 5.16
N ALA A 657 26.27 -15.31 6.16
CA ALA A 657 24.82 -15.33 6.24
C ALA A 657 24.27 -14.27 7.24
N ASP A 658 25.02 -13.20 7.50
CA ASP A 658 24.53 -12.08 8.31
C ASP A 658 23.24 -11.49 7.70
N ASP A 659 22.27 -11.24 8.57
CA ASP A 659 20.96 -10.71 8.23
C ASP A 659 20.85 -9.29 8.80
N SER A 660 20.84 -8.30 7.91
CA SER A 660 20.66 -6.88 8.24
C SER A 660 19.22 -6.40 7.96
N GLY A 661 18.30 -7.32 7.69
CA GLY A 661 16.89 -7.07 7.42
C GLY A 661 16.53 -7.18 5.94
N ASN A 662 15.63 -6.31 5.48
CA ASN A 662 15.19 -6.30 4.08
C ASN A 662 14.95 -4.88 3.54
N ILE A 663 15.06 -4.78 2.21
CA ILE A 663 14.75 -3.57 1.45
C ILE A 663 13.95 -3.97 0.21
N PHE A 664 12.68 -3.56 0.19
CA PHE A 664 11.71 -3.84 -0.86
C PHE A 664 11.12 -2.55 -1.42
N TYR A 665 11.01 -2.46 -2.75
CA TYR A 665 10.42 -1.31 -3.47
C TYR A 665 10.85 0.02 -2.87
N THR A 666 12.17 0.21 -2.77
CA THR A 666 12.77 1.36 -2.10
C THR A 666 13.48 2.22 -3.11
N GLN A 667 13.24 3.52 -3.03
CA GLN A 667 13.91 4.51 -3.84
C GLN A 667 14.85 5.34 -2.98
N VAL A 668 16.09 5.50 -3.42
CA VAL A 668 17.06 6.45 -2.88
C VAL A 668 17.32 7.48 -3.96
N ARG A 669 16.99 8.74 -3.70
CA ARG A 669 17.07 9.79 -4.71
C ARG A 669 17.99 10.91 -4.26
N PHE A 670 18.78 11.46 -5.16
CA PHE A 670 19.55 12.69 -4.96
C PHE A 670 20.55 12.63 -3.79
N ALA A 671 20.99 11.43 -3.41
CA ALA A 671 22.02 11.22 -2.39
C ALA A 671 23.42 11.48 -3.00
N GLY A 672 24.50 11.15 -2.28
CA GLY A 672 25.87 11.34 -2.79
C GLY A 672 26.67 12.44 -2.11
N PHE A 673 26.26 12.94 -0.94
CA PHE A 673 26.91 14.14 -0.39
C PHE A 673 28.39 13.92 -0.04
N LYS A 674 29.25 14.78 -0.62
CA LYS A 674 30.68 14.83 -0.33
C LYS A 674 30.98 15.38 1.06
N VAL A 675 31.37 14.49 1.99
CA VAL A 675 31.74 14.84 3.36
C VAL A 675 33.10 15.56 3.39
N ASN A 676 34.09 15.05 2.64
CA ASN A 676 35.38 15.70 2.42
C ASN A 676 36.04 15.22 1.11
N ASN A 677 37.29 15.58 0.84
CA ASN A 677 37.95 15.24 -0.44
C ASN A 677 38.27 13.76 -0.60
N GLU A 678 38.18 12.99 0.48
CA GLU A 678 38.54 11.58 0.55
C GLU A 678 37.36 10.70 1.00
N ASP A 679 36.16 11.27 1.15
CA ASP A 679 35.00 10.63 1.78
C ASP A 679 33.71 11.19 1.16
N GLU A 680 33.13 10.43 0.25
CA GLU A 680 31.85 10.66 -0.42
C GLU A 680 30.93 9.49 -0.02
N LEU A 681 29.63 9.75 0.16
CA LEU A 681 28.70 8.72 0.59
C LEU A 681 27.90 8.24 -0.62
N ASN A 682 27.80 6.93 -0.81
CA ASN A 682 27.03 6.32 -1.90
C ASN A 682 25.52 6.48 -1.72
N GLY A 683 24.76 6.20 -2.78
CA GLY A 683 23.30 6.12 -2.67
C GLY A 683 22.91 5.04 -1.66
N ILE A 684 23.36 3.81 -1.91
CA ILE A 684 23.30 2.72 -0.94
C ILE A 684 24.68 2.06 -0.79
N ALA A 685 25.24 2.11 0.41
CA ALA A 685 26.48 1.39 0.75
C ALA A 685 26.16 0.09 1.49
N PHE A 686 26.43 -1.05 0.85
CA PHE A 686 26.32 -2.38 1.43
C PHE A 686 27.67 -2.80 2.02
N GLN A 687 27.88 -2.52 3.30
CA GLN A 687 29.17 -2.72 3.95
C GLN A 687 29.22 -4.04 4.70
N GLY A 688 29.87 -5.06 4.14
CA GLY A 688 30.00 -6.38 4.75
C GLY A 688 28.64 -7.04 5.01
N ILE A 689 27.68 -6.91 4.10
CA ILE A 689 26.32 -7.44 4.24
C ILE A 689 26.27 -8.91 3.83
N GLY A 690 25.58 -9.74 4.61
CA GLY A 690 25.47 -11.18 4.34
C GLY A 690 24.25 -11.56 3.49
N SER A 691 24.27 -12.79 2.98
CA SER A 691 23.21 -13.37 2.15
C SER A 691 21.92 -13.66 2.92
N GLY A 692 21.88 -13.37 4.23
CA GLY A 692 20.65 -13.40 5.03
C GLY A 692 19.80 -12.14 4.81
N THR A 693 20.39 -11.09 4.25
CA THR A 693 19.71 -9.82 3.96
C THR A 693 19.00 -9.90 2.62
N GLU A 694 17.74 -9.50 2.58
CA GLU A 694 16.92 -9.55 1.36
C GLU A 694 16.84 -8.17 0.70
N VAL A 695 17.29 -8.05 -0.54
CA VAL A 695 17.21 -6.80 -1.32
C VAL A 695 16.52 -7.09 -2.64
N ASP A 696 15.32 -6.53 -2.81
CA ASP A 696 14.53 -6.69 -4.04
C ASP A 696 13.84 -5.37 -4.43
N TYR A 697 13.79 -5.04 -5.71
CA TYR A 697 13.18 -3.81 -6.22
C TYR A 697 13.74 -2.54 -5.56
N ILE A 698 15.01 -2.24 -5.83
CA ILE A 698 15.62 -0.98 -5.38
C ILE A 698 15.91 -0.06 -6.55
N GLN A 699 15.70 1.24 -6.33
CA GLN A 699 16.15 2.27 -7.25
C GLN A 699 17.12 3.23 -6.56
N VAL A 700 18.22 3.53 -7.22
CA VAL A 700 19.01 4.73 -6.92
C VAL A 700 18.92 5.70 -8.10
N HIS A 701 18.54 6.94 -7.80
CA HIS A 701 18.32 7.98 -8.79
C HIS A 701 19.17 9.22 -8.50
N ASN A 702 19.89 9.69 -9.52
CA ASN A 702 20.67 10.92 -9.49
C ASN A 702 21.59 10.99 -8.25
N ASN A 703 22.33 9.91 -7.97
CA ASN A 703 23.35 9.97 -6.94
C ASN A 703 24.56 10.79 -7.42
N ALA A 704 25.17 11.58 -6.53
CA ALA A 704 26.38 12.33 -6.90
C ALA A 704 27.63 11.45 -6.96
N ASP A 705 27.68 10.45 -6.10
CA ASP A 705 28.69 9.40 -6.02
C ASP A 705 28.12 8.11 -6.65
N ASP A 706 28.58 6.93 -6.21
CA ASP A 706 28.06 5.66 -6.71
C ASP A 706 26.58 5.46 -6.41
N GLY A 707 25.86 4.90 -7.38
CA GLY A 707 24.48 4.48 -7.17
C GLY A 707 24.38 3.50 -6.00
N ILE A 708 25.06 2.37 -6.15
CA ILE A 708 25.25 1.40 -5.06
C ILE A 708 26.71 0.95 -5.02
N GLU A 709 27.20 0.64 -3.83
CA GLU A 709 28.52 0.02 -3.68
C GLU A 709 28.49 -1.11 -2.65
N MET A 710 29.08 -2.25 -3.00
CA MET A 710 29.28 -3.37 -2.08
C MET A 710 30.73 -3.38 -1.57
N PHE A 711 30.90 -3.15 -0.28
CA PHE A 711 32.19 -3.29 0.39
C PHE A 711 32.28 -4.68 1.02
N GLY A 712 32.71 -5.66 0.22
CA GLY A 712 32.76 -7.06 0.62
C GLY A 712 31.39 -7.66 0.92
N GLY A 713 31.36 -8.75 1.68
CA GLY A 713 30.15 -9.46 2.04
C GLY A 713 29.64 -10.43 0.97
N ALA A 714 28.37 -10.81 1.08
CA ALA A 714 27.70 -11.81 0.26
C ALA A 714 26.21 -11.48 0.03
N VAL A 715 25.83 -10.20 0.11
CA VAL A 715 24.44 -9.77 -0.14
C VAL A 715 24.00 -10.14 -1.55
N ASP A 716 22.77 -10.62 -1.68
CA ASP A 716 22.14 -10.92 -2.96
C ASP A 716 21.15 -9.81 -3.33
N LEU A 717 21.17 -9.35 -4.59
CA LEU A 717 20.34 -8.26 -5.09
C LEU A 717 19.42 -8.73 -6.22
N ARG A 718 18.11 -8.51 -6.08
CA ARG A 718 17.12 -8.83 -7.12
C ARG A 718 16.45 -7.54 -7.57
N HIS A 719 16.25 -7.33 -8.88
CA HIS A 719 15.63 -6.12 -9.44
C HIS A 719 16.25 -4.80 -8.96
N VAL A 720 17.31 -4.37 -9.65
CA VAL A 720 18.07 -3.15 -9.33
C VAL A 720 17.91 -2.15 -10.46
N VAL A 721 17.53 -0.91 -10.16
CA VAL A 721 17.39 0.18 -11.14
C VAL A 721 18.30 1.35 -10.75
N LEU A 722 19.23 1.72 -11.62
CA LEU A 722 20.23 2.75 -11.34
C LEU A 722 20.16 3.78 -12.45
N THR A 723 19.79 5.00 -12.09
CA THR A 723 19.41 6.02 -13.08
C THR A 723 20.05 7.35 -12.75
N GLY A 724 20.82 7.91 -13.69
CA GLY A 724 21.30 9.28 -13.55
C GLY A 724 22.47 9.51 -12.59
N ASN A 725 23.10 8.44 -12.09
CA ASN A 725 24.25 8.55 -11.20
C ASN A 725 25.42 9.28 -11.89
N SER A 726 26.13 10.09 -11.12
CA SER A 726 27.19 10.98 -11.60
C SER A 726 28.60 10.46 -11.38
N ASP A 727 28.77 9.42 -10.57
CA ASP A 727 29.96 8.57 -10.58
C ASP A 727 29.61 7.21 -11.18
N ASP A 728 29.93 6.10 -10.51
CA ASP A 728 29.53 4.78 -10.97
C ASP A 728 28.07 4.47 -10.72
N SER A 729 27.45 3.68 -11.59
CA SER A 729 26.09 3.23 -11.28
C SER A 729 26.11 2.12 -10.23
N MET A 730 27.02 1.16 -10.36
CA MET A 730 27.23 0.10 -9.37
C MET A 730 28.71 -0.24 -9.29
N ASP A 731 29.26 -0.15 -8.08
CA ASP A 731 30.63 -0.55 -7.74
C ASP A 731 30.60 -1.74 -6.76
N TYR A 732 31.67 -2.54 -6.78
CA TYR A 732 32.03 -3.33 -5.63
C TYR A 732 33.54 -3.41 -5.41
N THR A 733 33.89 -3.58 -4.13
CA THR A 733 35.26 -3.76 -3.67
C THR A 733 35.32 -4.70 -2.47
N ASP A 734 36.50 -4.83 -1.87
CA ASP A 734 36.76 -5.46 -0.57
C ASP A 734 36.27 -6.92 -0.43
N GLY A 735 36.08 -7.64 -1.53
CA GLY A 735 35.88 -9.08 -1.54
C GLY A 735 34.43 -9.57 -1.71
N TRP A 736 33.54 -8.82 -2.36
CA TRP A 736 32.12 -9.19 -2.46
C TRP A 736 31.90 -10.54 -3.19
N GLN A 737 31.10 -11.42 -2.60
CA GLN A 737 30.81 -12.80 -3.07
C GLN A 737 29.33 -13.02 -3.42
N GLY A 738 28.55 -11.94 -3.55
CA GLY A 738 27.09 -12.03 -3.69
C GLY A 738 26.60 -12.37 -5.10
N ARG A 739 25.28 -12.29 -5.27
CA ARG A 739 24.61 -12.48 -6.55
C ARG A 739 23.77 -11.26 -6.92
N ALA A 740 23.58 -11.02 -8.22
CA ALA A 740 22.62 -10.03 -8.69
C ALA A 740 21.83 -10.50 -9.93
N GLN A 741 20.52 -10.25 -9.97
CA GLN A 741 19.70 -10.51 -11.16
C GLN A 741 18.73 -9.36 -11.46
N TYR A 742 18.54 -9.06 -12.76
CA TYR A 742 17.69 -7.97 -13.26
C TYR A 742 18.23 -6.58 -12.88
N VAL A 743 19.44 -6.28 -13.36
CA VAL A 743 20.12 -4.99 -13.10
C VAL A 743 19.97 -4.06 -14.30
N LEU A 744 19.33 -2.92 -14.10
CA LEU A 744 19.04 -1.94 -15.15
C LEU A 744 19.74 -0.62 -14.85
N VAL A 745 20.74 -0.28 -15.64
CA VAL A 745 21.53 0.94 -15.53
C VAL A 745 21.22 1.89 -16.68
N ARG A 746 20.90 3.15 -16.34
CA ARG A 746 20.84 4.27 -17.27
C ARG A 746 21.73 5.41 -16.76
N GLN A 747 22.90 5.56 -17.36
CA GLN A 747 23.93 6.48 -16.87
C GLN A 747 23.52 7.96 -16.92
N GLY A 748 23.99 8.73 -15.93
CA GLY A 748 23.84 10.18 -15.88
C GLY A 748 24.65 10.92 -16.95
N PRO A 749 24.46 12.25 -17.07
CA PRO A 749 25.23 13.10 -17.98
C PRO A 749 26.73 13.17 -17.68
N SER A 750 27.09 12.98 -16.42
CA SER A 750 28.44 13.13 -15.88
C SER A 750 29.00 11.86 -15.28
N GLY A 751 28.26 10.74 -15.35
CA GLY A 751 28.66 9.44 -14.80
C GLY A 751 30.00 8.97 -15.35
N ASP A 752 30.76 8.26 -14.52
CA ASP A 752 32.05 7.70 -14.87
C ASP A 752 31.87 6.32 -15.56
N GLN A 753 31.75 5.22 -14.81
CA GLN A 753 31.51 3.91 -15.38
C GLN A 753 30.10 3.38 -15.09
N GLY A 754 29.56 2.60 -16.03
CA GLY A 754 28.33 1.86 -15.81
C GLY A 754 28.51 0.94 -14.60
N TRP A 755 29.62 0.20 -14.61
CA TRP A 755 30.14 -0.60 -13.51
C TRP A 755 31.65 -0.39 -13.36
N GLU A 756 32.12 -0.19 -12.14
CA GLU A 756 33.53 -0.26 -11.73
C GLU A 756 33.67 -1.41 -10.73
N PHE A 757 34.48 -2.42 -11.03
CA PHE A 757 34.53 -3.65 -10.24
C PHE A 757 35.95 -3.97 -9.80
N ASP A 758 36.15 -3.96 -8.48
CA ASP A 758 37.43 -4.10 -7.81
C ASP A 758 37.49 -5.32 -6.89
N ASN A 759 38.71 -5.83 -6.68
CA ASN A 759 38.99 -6.65 -5.50
C ASN A 759 39.62 -5.83 -4.39
N ARG A 760 40.83 -5.29 -4.62
CA ARG A 760 41.48 -4.35 -3.71
C ARG A 760 42.71 -3.66 -4.32
N SER A 761 42.66 -2.34 -4.43
CA SER A 761 43.73 -1.49 -4.97
C SER A 761 45.09 -1.66 -4.31
N SER A 762 45.08 -1.75 -2.98
CA SER A 762 46.31 -1.87 -2.19
C SER A 762 46.98 -3.25 -2.30
N ASN A 763 46.22 -4.30 -2.66
CA ASN A 763 46.72 -5.66 -2.87
C ASN A 763 45.67 -6.51 -3.60
N ASN A 764 45.84 -6.63 -4.91
CA ASN A 764 44.92 -7.30 -5.81
C ASN A 764 44.74 -8.81 -5.52
N THR A 765 45.58 -9.43 -4.68
CA THR A 765 45.56 -10.87 -4.39
C THR A 765 44.83 -11.24 -3.09
N LEU A 766 44.20 -10.26 -2.41
CA LEU A 766 43.55 -10.50 -1.13
C LEU A 766 42.34 -11.42 -1.25
N LEU A 767 42.12 -12.20 -0.18
CA LEU A 767 41.02 -13.13 -0.01
C LEU A 767 40.11 -12.69 1.16
N PRO A 768 38.79 -12.91 1.12
CA PRO A 768 38.04 -13.39 -0.06
C PRO A 768 38.17 -12.42 -1.24
N ARG A 769 38.35 -12.96 -2.45
CA ARG A 769 38.53 -12.16 -3.66
C ARG A 769 37.16 -11.83 -4.23
N SER A 770 36.86 -10.57 -4.55
CA SER A 770 35.58 -10.21 -5.19
C SER A 770 35.31 -11.13 -6.37
N ASN A 771 34.22 -11.90 -6.29
CA ASN A 771 33.87 -12.95 -7.25
C ASN A 771 32.34 -13.19 -7.27
N PRO A 772 31.54 -12.18 -7.64
CA PRO A 772 30.10 -12.33 -7.68
C PRO A 772 29.61 -13.09 -8.91
N THR A 773 28.34 -13.50 -8.88
CA THR A 773 27.62 -13.95 -10.08
C THR A 773 26.49 -12.97 -10.41
N ILE A 774 26.49 -12.37 -11.60
CA ILE A 774 25.49 -11.40 -12.04
C ILE A 774 24.84 -11.87 -13.34
N SER A 775 23.49 -11.87 -13.39
CA SER A 775 22.73 -12.26 -14.57
C SER A 775 21.67 -11.23 -14.96
N ASN A 776 21.29 -11.22 -16.24
CA ASN A 776 20.17 -10.42 -16.75
C ASN A 776 20.34 -8.94 -16.43
N PHE A 777 21.34 -8.34 -17.06
CA PHE A 777 21.68 -6.95 -16.85
C PHE A 777 21.61 -6.14 -18.14
N THR A 778 21.30 -4.85 -18.01
CA THR A 778 21.23 -3.92 -19.13
C THR A 778 21.83 -2.59 -18.72
N LEU A 779 22.97 -2.25 -19.32
CA LEU A 779 23.64 -0.98 -19.13
C LEU A 779 23.50 -0.09 -20.36
N ILE A 780 22.99 1.11 -20.15
CA ILE A 780 22.75 2.10 -21.19
C ILE A 780 23.51 3.38 -20.85
N GLY A 781 24.63 3.58 -21.55
CA GLY A 781 25.49 4.76 -21.47
C GLY A 781 25.02 5.93 -22.34
N ARG A 782 25.91 6.89 -22.62
CA ARG A 782 25.62 8.00 -23.55
C ARG A 782 26.63 8.06 -24.69
N ARG A 783 26.24 7.58 -25.88
CA ARG A 783 27.17 7.40 -27.02
C ARG A 783 27.85 8.68 -27.48
N ASN A 784 27.24 9.84 -27.19
CA ASN A 784 27.79 11.16 -27.44
C ASN A 784 27.79 12.02 -26.14
N GLY A 785 28.08 11.40 -25.00
CA GLY A 785 28.13 12.04 -23.69
C GLY A 785 29.21 13.12 -23.58
N THR A 786 29.11 13.94 -22.53
CA THR A 786 30.07 14.99 -22.21
C THR A 786 31.13 14.55 -21.20
N GLY A 787 31.14 13.27 -20.80
CA GLY A 787 32.18 12.66 -19.98
C GLY A 787 33.57 12.86 -20.60
N SER A 788 34.60 12.84 -19.76
CA SER A 788 35.96 12.81 -20.28
C SER A 788 36.16 11.54 -21.09
N ASN A 789 37.07 11.52 -22.07
CA ASN A 789 37.26 10.35 -22.93
C ASN A 789 37.62 9.06 -22.17
N ASP A 790 38.02 9.16 -20.90
CA ASP A 790 38.40 8.04 -20.05
C ASP A 790 37.30 7.65 -19.04
N SER A 791 36.18 8.38 -18.97
CA SER A 791 35.18 8.28 -17.90
C SER A 791 33.73 8.08 -18.41
N ASP A 792 33.55 7.16 -19.37
CA ASP A 792 32.23 6.79 -19.93
C ASP A 792 32.34 5.36 -20.47
N GLU A 793 32.73 4.43 -19.59
CA GLU A 793 32.91 3.01 -19.88
C GLU A 793 31.71 2.20 -19.38
N GLY A 794 31.33 1.16 -20.11
CA GLY A 794 30.24 0.27 -19.70
C GLY A 794 30.59 -0.51 -18.45
N MET A 795 31.70 -1.24 -18.50
CA MET A 795 32.21 -2.05 -17.41
C MET A 795 33.74 -1.91 -17.34
N LEU A 796 34.24 -1.46 -16.20
CA LEU A 796 35.66 -1.45 -15.84
C LEU A 796 35.91 -2.56 -14.81
N ILE A 797 36.64 -3.59 -15.22
CA ILE A 797 36.91 -4.79 -14.39
C ILE A 797 38.38 -4.80 -14.03
N ARG A 798 38.73 -4.63 -12.75
CA ARG A 798 40.12 -4.32 -12.41
C ARG A 798 40.49 -4.80 -10.99
N GLU A 799 41.71 -4.47 -10.58
CA GLU A 799 42.26 -4.69 -9.24
C GLU A 799 42.27 -6.14 -8.71
N GLY A 800 42.32 -7.11 -9.61
CA GLY A 800 42.33 -8.54 -9.26
C GLY A 800 40.95 -9.13 -9.03
N THR A 801 39.88 -8.43 -9.42
CA THR A 801 38.53 -8.96 -9.36
C THR A 801 38.36 -10.21 -10.24
N ALA A 802 37.47 -11.09 -9.81
CA ALA A 802 36.91 -12.20 -10.57
C ALA A 802 35.39 -11.99 -10.71
N GLY A 803 34.69 -12.84 -11.44
CA GLY A 803 33.24 -12.78 -11.49
C GLY A 803 32.64 -13.47 -12.70
N GLU A 804 31.37 -13.85 -12.57
CA GLU A 804 30.62 -14.54 -13.60
C GLU A 804 29.42 -13.71 -14.06
N PHE A 805 29.41 -13.33 -15.33
CA PHE A 805 28.44 -12.40 -15.93
C PHE A 805 27.64 -13.06 -17.05
N TYR A 806 26.32 -13.11 -16.90
CA TYR A 806 25.43 -13.84 -17.80
C TYR A 806 24.30 -12.96 -18.36
N ASN A 807 23.84 -13.25 -19.58
CA ASN A 807 22.62 -12.69 -20.16
C ASN A 807 22.61 -11.14 -20.18
N GLY A 808 23.71 -10.52 -20.62
CA GLY A 808 23.93 -9.08 -20.51
C GLY A 808 23.70 -8.27 -21.79
N ILE A 809 23.32 -7.01 -21.64
CA ILE A 809 23.27 -5.99 -22.72
C ILE A 809 24.07 -4.77 -22.25
N VAL A 810 25.10 -4.36 -23.01
CA VAL A 810 25.89 -3.15 -22.71
C VAL A 810 25.97 -2.28 -23.95
N ILE A 811 25.36 -1.10 -23.91
CA ILE A 811 25.18 -0.28 -25.09
C ILE A 811 25.38 1.20 -24.82
N ASP A 812 25.65 1.92 -25.91
CA ASP A 812 25.67 3.37 -25.96
C ASP A 812 26.69 4.03 -25.03
N PHE A 813 27.75 3.37 -24.55
CA PHE A 813 28.84 4.07 -23.84
C PHE A 813 29.76 4.82 -24.81
N GLY A 814 30.20 6.03 -24.42
CA GLY A 814 30.98 6.95 -25.26
C GLY A 814 32.44 6.56 -25.45
N ASN A 815 33.02 5.83 -24.48
CA ASN A 815 34.37 5.30 -24.57
C ASN A 815 34.37 3.82 -25.02
N ALA A 816 34.19 2.89 -24.08
CA ALA A 816 34.22 1.46 -24.32
C ALA A 816 33.04 0.73 -23.64
N CYS A 817 32.60 -0.43 -24.15
CA CYS A 817 31.69 -1.28 -23.37
C CYS A 817 32.41 -2.06 -22.27
N LEU A 818 33.62 -2.56 -22.54
CA LEU A 818 34.40 -3.39 -21.60
C LEU A 818 35.86 -2.93 -21.58
N ASN A 819 36.37 -2.70 -20.38
CA ASN A 819 37.76 -2.47 -20.05
C ASN A 819 38.20 -3.46 -18.95
N ILE A 820 39.36 -4.09 -19.13
CA ILE A 820 39.95 -4.99 -18.13
C ILE A 820 41.33 -4.48 -17.81
N ASP A 821 41.60 -4.24 -16.53
CA ASP A 821 42.82 -3.61 -16.08
C ASP A 821 43.59 -4.42 -15.03
N GLN A 822 44.91 -4.21 -15.03
CA GLN A 822 45.93 -4.86 -14.19
C GLN A 822 46.10 -6.38 -14.32
N THR A 823 47.36 -6.81 -14.16
CA THR A 823 47.78 -8.20 -14.38
C THR A 823 47.00 -9.23 -13.57
N GLU A 824 46.68 -8.94 -12.30
CA GLU A 824 45.98 -9.89 -11.44
C GLU A 824 44.56 -10.18 -11.92
N THR A 825 43.88 -9.19 -12.52
CA THR A 825 42.54 -9.35 -13.12
C THR A 825 42.64 -10.18 -14.40
N PHE A 826 43.63 -9.87 -15.25
CA PHE A 826 43.92 -10.68 -16.43
C PHE A 826 44.29 -12.13 -16.07
N ASP A 827 44.92 -12.37 -14.92
CA ASP A 827 45.21 -13.72 -14.44
C ASP A 827 43.93 -14.51 -14.05
N ARG A 828 42.75 -13.87 -14.07
CA ARG A 828 41.44 -14.53 -13.93
C ARG A 828 40.82 -14.94 -15.27
N ILE A 829 41.46 -14.57 -16.37
CA ILE A 829 41.11 -15.06 -17.69
C ILE A 829 41.78 -16.43 -17.91
N GLY A 830 41.03 -17.54 -17.79
CA GLY A 830 41.43 -18.83 -18.39
C GLY A 830 41.47 -20.10 -17.53
N ALA A 831 40.65 -20.27 -16.49
CA ALA A 831 40.25 -21.62 -16.06
C ALA A 831 38.91 -22.03 -16.72
N SER A 832 38.40 -23.20 -16.36
CA SER A 832 37.55 -24.08 -17.18
C SER A 832 36.15 -23.59 -17.58
N GLY A 833 35.77 -22.35 -17.26
CA GLY A 833 34.38 -21.87 -17.41
C GLY A 833 33.40 -22.65 -16.53
N ALA A 834 33.88 -23.20 -15.41
CA ALA A 834 33.05 -23.87 -14.41
C ALA A 834 32.73 -22.88 -13.29
N ALA A 835 31.46 -22.85 -12.87
CA ALA A 835 31.03 -21.97 -11.80
C ALA A 835 31.77 -22.24 -10.48
N GLY A 836 32.25 -21.19 -9.83
CA GLY A 836 32.98 -21.25 -8.55
C GLY A 836 34.50 -21.44 -8.64
N ASP A 837 35.10 -21.42 -9.83
CA ASP A 837 36.51 -21.04 -9.97
C ASP A 837 36.59 -19.50 -9.82
N GLU A 838 37.67 -18.94 -9.26
CA GLU A 838 37.90 -17.48 -9.16
C GLU A 838 38.14 -16.86 -10.56
N ASP A 839 37.39 -17.26 -11.59
CA ASP A 839 37.55 -16.90 -12.98
C ASP A 839 36.73 -15.66 -13.36
N LEU A 840 37.14 -15.02 -14.44
CA LEU A 840 36.32 -14.05 -15.14
C LEU A 840 35.55 -14.73 -16.27
N VAL A 841 34.22 -14.73 -16.22
CA VAL A 841 33.32 -15.41 -17.18
C VAL A 841 32.30 -14.42 -17.75
N PHE A 842 32.11 -14.44 -19.08
CA PHE A 842 31.02 -13.75 -19.76
C PHE A 842 30.32 -14.70 -20.71
N GLN A 843 29.00 -14.89 -20.58
CA GLN A 843 28.24 -15.66 -21.56
C GLN A 843 26.90 -15.00 -21.88
N SER A 844 26.50 -15.12 -23.15
CA SER A 844 25.25 -14.55 -23.64
C SER A 844 25.17 -13.03 -23.41
N THR A 845 26.28 -12.32 -23.63
CA THR A 845 26.40 -10.87 -23.44
C THR A 845 26.66 -10.16 -24.75
N VAL A 846 25.92 -9.08 -25.01
CA VAL A 846 26.04 -8.28 -26.24
C VAL A 846 26.50 -6.85 -25.99
N LEU A 847 27.37 -6.37 -26.90
CA LEU A 847 28.03 -5.07 -26.80
C LEU A 847 27.74 -4.19 -28.03
N ASP A 848 27.37 -2.92 -27.82
CA ASP A 848 27.26 -1.88 -28.88
C ASP A 848 27.53 -0.46 -28.34
N CYS A 849 28.80 -0.12 -28.15
CA CYS A 849 29.29 1.19 -27.70
C CYS A 849 30.12 1.88 -28.82
N VAL A 850 30.67 3.08 -28.57
CA VAL A 850 31.54 3.76 -29.56
C VAL A 850 32.73 2.87 -29.93
N THR A 851 33.35 2.27 -28.91
CA THR A 851 34.21 1.10 -29.06
C THR A 851 33.69 0.01 -28.14
N ASN A 852 33.76 -1.27 -28.51
CA ASN A 852 33.25 -2.33 -27.63
C ASN A 852 34.29 -2.78 -26.60
N PHE A 853 35.59 -2.67 -26.94
CA PHE A 853 36.69 -3.13 -26.10
C PHE A 853 37.75 -2.03 -26.02
N LYS A 854 38.17 -1.69 -24.80
CA LYS A 854 39.34 -0.84 -24.56
C LYS A 854 40.57 -1.74 -24.49
N GLU A 855 41.44 -1.62 -25.49
CA GLU A 855 42.64 -2.45 -25.61
C GLU A 855 43.88 -1.57 -25.43
N ASP A 856 44.68 -1.87 -24.42
CA ASP A 856 45.95 -1.21 -24.16
C ASP A 856 47.14 -2.06 -24.62
N ALA A 857 48.21 -1.39 -25.04
CA ALA A 857 49.41 -2.07 -25.53
C ALA A 857 50.13 -2.90 -24.45
N SER A 858 49.77 -2.71 -23.18
CA SER A 858 50.28 -3.46 -22.02
C SER A 858 49.49 -4.74 -21.74
N ASP A 859 48.36 -4.95 -22.39
CA ASP A 859 47.44 -6.02 -22.02
C ASP A 859 48.02 -7.39 -22.38
N PRO A 860 48.01 -8.36 -21.43
CA PRO A 860 48.55 -9.69 -21.68
C PRO A 860 47.61 -10.55 -22.54
N VAL A 861 46.34 -10.17 -22.67
CA VAL A 861 45.29 -10.87 -23.41
C VAL A 861 44.52 -9.85 -24.27
N ASP A 862 44.23 -10.21 -25.52
CA ASP A 862 43.32 -9.46 -26.40
C ASP A 862 41.89 -9.67 -25.92
N ILE A 863 41.29 -8.63 -25.33
CA ILE A 863 39.98 -8.69 -24.64
C ILE A 863 38.90 -9.10 -25.65
N SER A 864 38.94 -8.53 -26.85
CA SER A 864 37.97 -8.83 -27.91
C SER A 864 37.97 -10.30 -28.30
N THR A 865 39.16 -10.91 -28.44
CA THR A 865 39.31 -12.32 -28.80
C THR A 865 38.85 -13.24 -27.69
N TRP A 866 39.16 -12.89 -26.44
CA TRP A 866 38.71 -13.67 -25.29
C TRP A 866 37.19 -13.60 -25.12
N PHE A 867 36.61 -12.39 -25.10
CA PHE A 867 35.18 -12.19 -24.90
C PHE A 867 34.34 -12.89 -25.98
N LEU A 868 34.68 -12.70 -27.26
CA LEU A 868 33.98 -13.32 -28.40
C LEU A 868 34.26 -14.83 -28.52
N GLY A 869 35.25 -15.34 -27.79
CA GLY A 869 35.54 -16.78 -27.70
C GLY A 869 34.62 -17.53 -26.74
N GLN A 870 33.88 -16.82 -25.89
CA GLN A 870 32.96 -17.41 -24.92
C GLN A 870 31.57 -17.67 -25.53
N ALA A 871 30.73 -18.44 -24.83
CA ALA A 871 29.44 -18.87 -25.35
C ALA A 871 28.48 -17.70 -25.56
N ASN A 872 27.89 -17.62 -26.75
CA ASN A 872 26.80 -16.69 -27.12
C ASN A 872 27.11 -15.19 -26.97
N ASN A 873 28.35 -14.79 -26.72
CA ASN A 873 28.75 -13.38 -26.73
C ASN A 873 28.80 -12.83 -28.14
N ASP A 874 28.41 -11.57 -28.34
CA ASP A 874 28.45 -10.93 -29.65
C ASP A 874 28.66 -9.41 -29.57
N THR A 875 29.14 -8.83 -30.67
CA THR A 875 29.06 -7.39 -30.92
C THR A 875 27.94 -7.12 -31.90
N ILE A 876 26.97 -6.29 -31.51
CA ILE A 876 25.75 -6.10 -32.28
C ILE A 876 25.57 -4.67 -32.76
N THR A 877 24.53 -4.41 -33.55
CA THR A 877 23.95 -3.07 -33.69
C THR A 877 22.63 -3.09 -32.93
N ASN A 878 22.57 -2.33 -31.85
CA ASN A 878 21.46 -2.43 -30.93
C ASN A 878 20.14 -1.94 -31.57
N THR A 879 19.04 -2.56 -31.16
CA THR A 879 17.67 -2.22 -31.55
C THR A 879 16.77 -1.92 -30.35
N MET A 880 17.39 -1.55 -29.23
CA MET A 880 16.72 -1.18 -27.98
C MET A 880 15.72 -0.05 -28.19
N GLY A 881 14.60 -0.09 -27.46
CA GLY A 881 13.52 0.89 -27.58
C GLY A 881 12.53 0.85 -26.41
N GLY A 882 11.29 1.25 -26.66
CA GLY A 882 10.23 1.21 -25.64
C GLY A 882 10.35 2.32 -24.60
N PHE A 883 10.09 1.98 -23.33
CA PHE A 883 10.16 2.91 -22.21
C PHE A 883 11.59 3.45 -22.02
N ALA A 884 11.73 4.73 -21.72
CA ALA A 884 13.01 5.36 -21.40
C ALA A 884 12.86 6.23 -20.13
N PHE A 885 13.80 6.09 -19.19
CA PHE A 885 13.82 6.90 -17.95
C PHE A 885 14.04 8.39 -18.21
N PHE A 886 14.74 8.73 -19.28
CA PHE A 886 14.97 10.11 -19.68
C PHE A 886 14.39 10.33 -21.08
N ALA A 887 13.58 11.38 -21.24
CA ALA A 887 12.96 11.71 -22.51
C ALA A 887 14.00 11.84 -23.64
N GLY A 888 13.74 11.18 -24.76
CA GLY A 888 14.62 11.19 -25.94
C GLY A 888 15.90 10.36 -25.82
N SER A 889 16.06 9.58 -24.74
CA SER A 889 17.15 8.60 -24.62
C SER A 889 16.75 7.21 -25.14
N THR A 890 17.75 6.32 -25.31
CA THR A 890 17.54 4.91 -25.65
C THR A 890 16.69 4.24 -24.58
N GLY A 891 15.67 3.50 -25.02
CA GLY A 891 14.78 2.79 -24.12
C GLY A 891 15.34 1.46 -23.63
N VAL A 892 14.68 0.87 -22.65
CA VAL A 892 15.16 -0.31 -21.92
C VAL A 892 14.65 -1.64 -22.47
N VAL A 893 13.77 -1.61 -23.47
CA VAL A 893 13.15 -2.83 -24.04
C VAL A 893 14.03 -3.41 -25.16
N PRO A 894 14.46 -4.67 -25.06
CA PRO A 894 15.20 -5.37 -26.12
C PRO A 894 14.44 -5.46 -27.44
N GLY A 895 15.14 -5.13 -28.52
CA GLY A 895 14.63 -5.26 -29.88
C GLY A 895 14.96 -6.60 -30.51
N ALA A 896 14.75 -6.69 -31.83
CA ALA A 896 14.93 -7.94 -32.57
C ALA A 896 16.39 -8.46 -32.57
N THR A 897 17.38 -7.57 -32.45
CA THR A 897 18.79 -7.98 -32.44
C THR A 897 19.17 -8.61 -31.10
N GLU A 898 18.77 -7.99 -29.99
CA GLU A 898 19.03 -8.48 -28.64
C GLU A 898 18.27 -9.80 -28.39
N GLN A 899 16.99 -9.86 -28.77
CA GLN A 899 16.17 -11.07 -28.61
C GLN A 899 16.62 -12.26 -29.48
N ALA A 900 17.52 -12.06 -30.44
CA ALA A 900 18.06 -13.16 -31.24
C ALA A 900 19.21 -13.90 -30.54
N VAL A 901 19.73 -13.36 -29.44
CA VAL A 901 20.83 -13.94 -28.66
C VAL A 901 20.29 -15.07 -27.80
N ALA A 902 20.92 -16.24 -27.87
CA ALA A 902 20.55 -17.36 -27.01
C ALA A 902 21.01 -17.07 -25.58
N ALA A 903 20.08 -17.05 -24.63
CA ALA A 903 20.40 -16.91 -23.21
C ALA A 903 21.08 -18.16 -22.64
N THR A 904 21.89 -17.94 -21.60
CA THR A 904 22.44 -18.98 -20.73
C THR A 904 21.41 -19.33 -19.66
N ASP A 905 21.16 -20.62 -19.46
CA ASP A 905 20.38 -21.15 -18.32
C ASP A 905 21.20 -20.97 -17.03
N VAL A 906 21.00 -19.83 -16.38
CA VAL A 906 21.69 -19.47 -15.13
C VAL A 906 21.13 -20.21 -13.92
N ASN A 907 19.90 -20.72 -13.98
CA ASN A 907 19.32 -21.54 -12.92
C ASN A 907 20.06 -22.90 -12.80
N ALA A 908 20.54 -23.45 -13.92
CA ALA A 908 21.39 -24.63 -13.94
C ALA A 908 22.79 -24.38 -13.33
N ILE A 909 23.22 -23.12 -13.24
CA ILE A 909 24.49 -22.71 -12.63
C ILE A 909 24.30 -22.53 -11.12
N ASP A 910 23.35 -21.69 -10.73
CA ASP A 910 22.92 -21.50 -9.35
C ASP A 910 21.38 -21.40 -9.29
N PRO A 911 20.70 -22.30 -8.56
CA PRO A 911 19.24 -22.30 -8.43
C PRO A 911 18.61 -21.03 -7.82
N TRP A 912 19.42 -20.11 -7.26
CA TRP A 912 18.93 -18.81 -6.82
C TRP A 912 18.43 -17.94 -7.97
N PHE A 913 19.05 -18.04 -9.15
CA PHE A 913 18.62 -17.29 -10.33
C PHE A 913 17.30 -17.81 -10.88
N VAL A 914 16.45 -16.90 -11.33
CA VAL A 914 15.27 -17.23 -12.12
C VAL A 914 15.71 -17.66 -13.52
N ASP A 915 15.20 -18.80 -13.98
CA ASP A 915 15.41 -19.27 -15.35
C ASP A 915 14.67 -18.38 -16.35
N VAL A 916 15.39 -17.91 -17.36
CA VAL A 916 14.89 -17.01 -18.41
C VAL A 916 15.54 -17.35 -19.74
N ASP A 917 14.82 -17.15 -20.84
CA ASP A 917 15.26 -17.48 -22.20
C ASP A 917 15.68 -16.25 -23.02
N TYR A 918 15.91 -15.10 -22.36
CA TYR A 918 16.31 -13.83 -22.97
C TYR A 918 17.57 -13.22 -22.31
N VAL A 919 18.23 -12.32 -23.06
CA VAL A 919 19.31 -11.48 -22.56
C VAL A 919 18.79 -10.09 -22.18
N GLY A 920 19.43 -9.45 -21.20
CA GLY A 920 19.01 -8.18 -20.64
C GLY A 920 18.19 -8.32 -19.36
N ALA A 921 17.96 -7.18 -18.70
CA ALA A 921 17.16 -7.08 -17.48
C ALA A 921 15.65 -7.10 -17.73
N VAL A 922 15.22 -6.90 -18.99
CA VAL A 922 13.82 -6.80 -19.41
C VAL A 922 13.61 -7.76 -20.57
N GLU A 923 12.56 -8.57 -20.55
CA GLU A 923 12.28 -9.53 -21.65
C GLU A 923 11.84 -8.80 -22.93
N ASP A 924 10.75 -8.04 -22.81
CA ASP A 924 10.09 -7.36 -23.91
C ASP A 924 9.26 -6.17 -23.41
N ALA A 925 8.36 -5.64 -24.25
CA ALA A 925 7.54 -4.48 -23.90
C ALA A 925 6.44 -4.77 -22.87
N ASN A 926 6.11 -6.03 -22.62
CA ASN A 926 5.12 -6.47 -21.62
C ASN A 926 5.79 -6.69 -20.25
N ASP A 927 7.09 -6.93 -20.23
CA ASP A 927 7.87 -6.96 -19.00
C ASP A 927 8.07 -5.52 -18.47
N THR A 928 7.31 -5.22 -17.42
CA THR A 928 7.21 -3.87 -16.85
C THR A 928 7.60 -3.85 -15.38
N TRP A 929 8.39 -4.82 -14.90
CA TRP A 929 8.73 -4.94 -13.47
C TRP A 929 9.31 -3.66 -12.86
N TYR A 930 10.00 -2.83 -13.67
CA TYR A 930 10.59 -1.55 -13.29
C TYR A 930 9.60 -0.38 -13.34
N GLN A 931 8.39 -0.53 -13.87
CA GLN A 931 7.41 0.55 -14.02
C GLN A 931 6.41 0.60 -12.85
N GLY A 932 5.93 1.82 -12.55
CA GLY A 932 4.91 2.10 -11.54
C GLY A 932 5.47 2.42 -10.16
N TRP A 933 6.71 2.00 -9.86
CA TRP A 933 7.35 2.21 -8.58
C TRP A 933 8.70 2.92 -8.65
N THR A 934 9.30 3.10 -9.83
CA THR A 934 10.54 3.89 -9.97
C THR A 934 10.22 5.37 -10.18
N TYR A 935 11.05 6.24 -9.64
CA TYR A 935 11.11 7.65 -10.01
C TYR A 935 11.53 7.81 -11.47
N VAL A 936 10.78 8.63 -12.21
CA VAL A 936 11.04 9.02 -13.59
C VAL A 936 11.05 10.55 -13.61
N PRO A 937 12.19 11.19 -13.94
CA PRO A 937 12.26 12.63 -14.05
C PRO A 937 11.28 13.14 -15.09
N GLN A 938 10.62 14.23 -14.72
CA GLN A 938 9.53 14.89 -15.42
C GLN A 938 10.04 15.90 -16.47
#